data_AF-A0A7V5A119-F1
#
_entry.id   AF-A0A7V5A119-F1
#
_cell.length_a   1.000
_cell.length_b   1.000
_cell.length_c   1.000
_cell.angle_alpha   90.00
_cell.angle_beta   90.00
_cell.angle_gamma   90.00
#
_symmetry.space_group_name_H-M   'P 1'
#
loop_
_entity.id
_entity.type
_entity.pdbx_description
1 polymer ?
#
loop_
_entity_poly.entity_id
_entity_poly.type
_entity_poly.pdbx_seq_one_letter_code
_entity_poly.pdbx_strand_id
1 'polypeptide(L)'
;MSLLKKAKKVRSHGGEAQKGAINPSDEIVFDTQSGISEEDQKEILAKIEQIAQQNRLTVSPEILTVKAPKRGYFFPFLVNLSALIILAVGFLLLSAFFKQSESELRGAMGTLKTAEAKLIQEIKKETEEQIKRKEQEINSIQSRLKEIDKERNELATNMNAKIKQREEELRRALENELAEERKRLNAQGLSAAAIEERLKKLEQEKNAQFNAQLEAYRKQAEAERAKMEADLAKLQNDFQRNLAALTAERERILEESRKREASLQTQLEERTKALELEKARSKTELSKAEAEIKTLQEQRERLQLVESQIMGYFTSIRGSIGEGNLDKAKEYLDNLRTYLNDESIKRLTGMQQRRDIDLLTVEALSVLIEGNLRKQRETTAISEVLKAGALVEEIRALVSQAQQALTGGNPQLAEQAFTQALGKVPEVLTAHQFFLTKQKQEEASRKQAIEQALGEAEEAFKQGAYRNAINAYTRALSFLPLEKERVDRTVANIQKSGYELLLAEQKRLATQDAASLLSEGNRSLLDGRYSQAVASYLTLLQRYPQSAQVPQATEGIRKAFDGQTSQMSLRITQLEGNINTLQQEKNALQASLQQLKETSGSRAEFNQQMEALKNQHAKEKLSLERAYQARIASLEQEITELRRQNAQLATTAQGGVIPQATLEQLKRLESIEKEYNEVKAAYKEYASKEDNLLRSKGSSALVETKLYLDAFLASEQIRKPFPGLDLRIKQYDRAFQTAGRNAAYMEAADIVYQLSAYSTKSERARFLNSLITARKEEETVVDFLKTLRALLD
;
A
#
# COMPACT_ATOMS: atom_id res chain seq x y z
N MET A 1 60.79 26.27 23.28
CA MET A 1 61.61 25.06 23.05
C MET A 1 60.71 23.87 22.86
N SER A 2 60.75 23.26 21.67
CA SER A 2 59.69 22.44 21.11
C SER A 2 59.84 20.94 21.41
N LEU A 3 58.68 20.29 21.61
CA LEU A 3 58.42 18.84 21.60
C LEU A 3 58.93 18.13 20.31
N LEU A 4 59.44 18.88 19.33
CA LEU A 4 60.21 18.41 18.17
C LEU A 4 61.58 17.78 18.50
N LYS A 5 62.13 17.92 19.72
CA LYS A 5 63.38 17.25 20.11
C LYS A 5 63.21 15.84 20.70
N LYS A 6 61.99 15.39 21.04
CA LYS A 6 61.75 14.02 21.56
C LYS A 6 61.26 13.02 20.51
N ALA A 7 60.69 13.49 19.40
CA ALA A 7 60.28 12.62 18.27
C ALA A 7 61.43 12.27 17.31
N LYS A 8 62.60 12.95 17.41
CA LYS A 8 63.76 12.70 16.53
C LYS A 8 64.68 11.55 17.00
N LYS A 9 64.36 10.88 18.11
CA LYS A 9 65.17 9.77 18.67
C LYS A 9 64.53 8.38 18.54
N VAL A 10 63.38 8.25 17.87
CA VAL A 10 62.70 6.95 17.66
C VAL A 10 62.55 6.60 16.17
N ARG A 11 63.08 7.41 15.26
CA ARG A 11 63.02 7.17 13.80
C ARG A 11 64.38 6.89 13.15
N SER A 12 65.37 6.47 13.93
CA SER A 12 66.74 6.23 13.44
C SER A 12 67.31 4.87 13.86
N HIS A 13 66.50 3.81 13.91
CA HIS A 13 66.99 2.42 13.81
C HIS A 13 65.87 1.54 13.28
N GLY A 14 66.10 0.89 12.13
CA GLY A 14 65.18 -0.10 11.58
C GLY A 14 65.30 -0.24 10.07
N GLY A 15 66.50 -0.51 9.58
CA GLY A 15 66.75 -0.76 8.17
C GLY A 15 68.21 -1.04 7.92
N GLU A 16 68.67 -2.23 8.30
CA GLU A 16 69.80 -2.87 7.62
C GLU A 16 69.69 -4.39 7.78
N ALA A 17 69.62 -5.05 6.63
CA ALA A 17 69.58 -6.48 6.48
C ALA A 17 70.95 -7.09 6.78
N GLN A 18 70.98 -8.19 7.52
CA GLN A 18 72.06 -9.17 7.41
C GLN A 18 71.50 -10.58 7.25
N LYS A 19 72.01 -11.18 6.17
CA LYS A 19 71.93 -12.56 5.68
C LYS A 19 71.80 -13.63 6.76
N GLY A 20 70.86 -14.55 6.56
CA GLY A 20 70.85 -15.87 7.19
C GLY A 20 70.26 -16.88 6.20
N ALA A 21 71.07 -17.85 5.81
CA ALA A 21 70.80 -18.84 4.77
C ALA A 21 69.63 -19.77 5.13
N ILE A 22 68.89 -20.19 4.10
CA ILE A 22 68.01 -21.35 4.14
C ILE A 22 68.90 -22.60 4.09
N ASN A 23 68.73 -23.49 5.07
CA ASN A 23 68.94 -24.92 4.88
C ASN A 23 67.81 -25.69 5.61
N PRO A 24 67.44 -26.88 5.11
CA PRO A 24 66.07 -27.37 5.11
C PRO A 24 65.93 -28.58 6.03
N SER A 25 65.19 -28.43 7.12
CA SER A 25 64.65 -29.56 7.89
C SER A 25 63.89 -29.01 9.10
N ASP A 26 62.72 -28.43 8.87
CA ASP A 26 61.69 -28.39 9.91
C ASP A 26 60.61 -29.39 9.50
N GLU A 27 60.69 -30.54 10.18
CA GLU A 27 59.73 -31.61 10.19
C GLU A 27 58.36 -31.04 10.60
N ILE A 28 57.32 -31.26 9.78
CA ILE A 28 55.96 -30.83 10.10
C ILE A 28 55.51 -31.64 11.33
N VAL A 29 55.52 -31.02 12.50
CA VAL A 29 55.03 -31.64 13.74
C VAL A 29 53.50 -31.61 13.72
N PHE A 30 52.88 -32.78 13.56
CA PHE A 30 51.42 -32.93 13.64
C PHE A 30 50.96 -32.81 15.09
N ASP A 31 49.89 -32.04 15.32
CA ASP A 31 49.35 -31.79 16.66
C ASP A 31 48.55 -33.00 17.13
N THR A 32 49.14 -33.77 18.05
CA THR A 32 48.57 -34.98 18.64
C THR A 32 47.51 -34.70 19.71
N GLN A 33 47.28 -33.45 20.10
CA GLN A 33 46.24 -33.06 21.07
C GLN A 33 44.94 -32.55 20.42
N SER A 34 44.92 -32.43 19.09
CA SER A 34 43.78 -31.88 18.34
C SER A 34 42.60 -32.84 18.16
N GLY A 35 42.74 -34.12 18.52
CA GLY A 35 41.71 -35.15 18.33
C GLY A 35 41.43 -35.51 16.86
N ILE A 36 42.26 -35.03 15.93
CA ILE A 36 42.18 -35.26 14.48
C ILE A 36 43.31 -36.20 14.08
N SER A 37 43.02 -37.22 13.26
CA SER A 37 44.01 -38.21 12.83
C SER A 37 45.12 -37.59 11.98
N GLU A 38 46.33 -38.16 12.00
CA GLU A 38 47.45 -37.67 11.18
C GLU A 38 47.16 -37.76 9.67
N GLU A 39 46.33 -38.71 9.23
CA GLU A 39 45.85 -38.77 7.85
C GLU A 39 44.96 -37.57 7.49
N ASP A 40 44.05 -37.17 8.39
CA ASP A 40 43.15 -36.03 8.16
C ASP A 40 43.90 -34.70 8.15
N GLN A 41 44.93 -34.56 9.00
CA GLN A 41 45.80 -33.37 8.99
C GLN A 41 46.58 -33.24 7.67
N LYS A 42 47.01 -34.36 7.07
CA LYS A 42 47.65 -34.37 5.73
C LYS A 42 46.67 -34.00 4.62
N GLU A 43 45.42 -34.47 4.69
CA GLU A 43 44.39 -34.12 3.70
C GLU A 43 44.02 -32.63 3.76
N ILE A 44 43.94 -32.06 4.96
CA ILE A 44 43.68 -30.62 5.16
C ILE A 44 44.81 -29.78 4.57
N LEU A 45 46.07 -30.15 4.80
CA LEU A 45 47.22 -29.44 4.21
C LEU A 45 47.23 -29.51 2.68
N ALA A 46 46.91 -30.67 2.10
CA ALA A 46 46.79 -30.81 0.64
C ALA A 46 45.67 -29.93 0.05
N LYS A 47 44.54 -29.81 0.75
CA LYS A 47 43.43 -28.91 0.35
C LYS A 47 43.80 -27.43 0.48
N ILE A 48 44.58 -27.05 1.48
CA ILE A 48 45.09 -25.67 1.64
C ILE A 48 46.04 -25.31 0.50
N GLU A 49 46.96 -26.21 0.15
CA GLU A 49 47.90 -26.03 -0.97
C GLU A 49 47.15 -25.87 -2.31
N GLN A 50 46.10 -26.69 -2.52
CA GLN A 50 45.26 -26.65 -3.71
C GLN A 50 44.47 -25.33 -3.82
N ILE A 51 43.94 -24.80 -2.71
CA ILE A 51 43.23 -23.52 -2.67
C ILE A 51 44.19 -22.34 -2.85
N ALA A 52 45.42 -22.45 -2.32
CA ALA A 52 46.47 -21.45 -2.48
C ALA A 52 46.99 -21.38 -3.93
N GLN A 53 47.07 -22.51 -4.64
CA GLN A 53 47.43 -22.54 -6.06
C GLN A 53 46.33 -21.99 -6.99
N GLN A 54 45.05 -22.15 -6.63
CA GLN A 54 43.93 -21.68 -7.46
C GLN A 54 43.72 -20.15 -7.44
N ASN A 55 44.31 -19.40 -6.50
CA ASN A 55 44.04 -17.96 -6.30
C ASN A 55 45.23 -17.02 -6.51
N ARG A 56 46.27 -17.43 -7.25
CA ARG A 56 47.44 -16.57 -7.46
C ARG A 56 47.21 -15.55 -8.58
N LEU A 57 46.75 -14.34 -8.21
CA LEU A 57 46.79 -13.15 -9.07
C LEU A 57 48.25 -12.65 -9.19
N THR A 58 48.80 -12.72 -10.39
CA THR A 58 50.11 -12.17 -10.77
C THR A 58 50.03 -10.65 -10.91
N VAL A 59 50.68 -9.92 -10.01
CA VAL A 59 50.82 -8.46 -10.06
C VAL A 59 52.18 -8.11 -10.66
N SER A 60 52.20 -7.52 -11.86
CA SER A 60 53.40 -7.05 -12.57
C SER A 60 53.86 -5.65 -12.09
N PRO A 61 55.17 -5.35 -12.11
CA PRO A 61 55.78 -4.23 -11.41
C PRO A 61 55.83 -2.90 -12.20
N GLU A 62 54.74 -2.52 -12.87
CA GLU A 62 54.68 -1.28 -13.68
C GLU A 62 53.71 -0.21 -13.13
N ILE A 63 53.04 -0.45 -12.00
CA ILE A 63 51.98 0.47 -11.48
C ILE A 63 52.43 1.34 -10.29
N LEU A 64 53.72 1.34 -9.93
CA LEU A 64 54.21 2.02 -8.71
C LEU A 64 55.21 3.16 -8.97
N THR A 65 54.93 4.06 -9.92
CA THR A 65 55.64 5.36 -9.97
C THR A 65 54.69 6.53 -10.20
N VAL A 66 54.34 7.22 -9.11
CA VAL A 66 53.75 8.57 -9.18
C VAL A 66 54.74 9.57 -8.60
N LYS A 67 55.34 10.37 -9.48
CA LYS A 67 56.07 11.60 -9.17
C LYS A 67 55.06 12.67 -8.73
N ALA A 68 55.22 13.22 -7.53
CA ALA A 68 54.44 14.38 -7.07
C ALA A 68 55.15 15.69 -7.40
N PRO A 69 54.50 16.66 -8.08
CA PRO A 69 54.97 18.04 -8.10
C PRO A 69 53.90 18.98 -7.52
N LYS A 70 54.22 19.56 -6.36
CA LYS A 70 54.08 21.00 -6.00
C LYS A 70 53.64 21.24 -4.55
N ARG A 71 54.15 22.37 -4.04
CA ARG A 71 54.30 22.79 -2.65
C ARG A 71 52.96 23.19 -1.99
N GLY A 72 52.59 22.49 -0.91
CA GLY A 72 52.69 23.04 0.46
C GLY A 72 51.67 24.06 1.01
N TYR A 73 50.58 24.46 0.34
CA TYR A 73 49.57 25.34 0.97
C TYR A 73 48.09 24.99 0.72
N PHE A 74 47.78 24.12 -0.25
CA PHE A 74 46.38 23.88 -0.66
C PHE A 74 45.63 22.91 0.26
N PHE A 75 46.33 21.95 0.87
CA PHE A 75 45.72 20.92 1.73
C PHE A 75 45.21 21.45 3.08
N PRO A 76 45.94 22.31 3.82
CA PRO A 76 45.42 22.91 5.06
C PRO A 76 44.23 23.84 4.82
N PHE A 77 44.20 24.54 3.67
CA PHE A 77 43.09 25.41 3.30
C PHE A 77 41.82 24.61 2.96
N LEU A 78 41.96 23.49 2.23
CA LEU A 78 40.86 22.57 1.96
C LEU A 78 40.31 21.90 3.22
N VAL A 79 41.18 21.57 4.20
CA VAL A 79 40.75 21.01 5.49
C VAL A 79 39.96 22.03 6.32
N ASN A 80 40.40 23.29 6.35
CA ASN A 80 39.66 24.34 7.07
C ASN A 80 38.34 24.72 6.35
N LEU A 81 38.34 24.72 5.02
CA LEU A 81 37.13 24.97 4.21
C LEU A 81 36.13 23.81 4.35
N SER A 82 36.59 22.56 4.37
CA SER A 82 35.75 21.39 4.62
C SER A 82 35.24 21.35 6.06
N ALA A 83 36.02 21.77 7.05
CA ALA A 83 35.54 21.93 8.43
C ALA A 83 34.44 23.01 8.55
N LEU A 84 34.56 24.13 7.84
CA LEU A 84 33.53 25.18 7.75
C LEU A 84 32.26 24.69 7.03
N ILE A 85 32.42 23.91 5.96
CA ILE A 85 31.31 23.29 5.24
C ILE A 85 30.63 22.23 6.10
N ILE A 86 31.38 21.42 6.86
CA ILE A 86 30.82 20.42 7.79
C ILE A 86 30.11 21.11 8.96
N LEU A 87 30.59 22.26 9.43
CA LEU A 87 29.90 23.07 10.44
C LEU A 87 28.60 23.70 9.89
N ALA A 88 28.63 24.21 8.66
CA ALA A 88 27.45 24.76 8.00
C ALA A 88 26.42 23.68 7.66
N VAL A 89 26.87 22.52 7.18
CA VAL A 89 26.04 21.33 6.92
C VAL A 89 25.53 20.74 8.22
N GLY A 90 26.35 20.71 9.28
CA GLY A 90 25.94 20.29 10.62
C GLY A 90 24.89 21.22 11.23
N PHE A 91 25.03 22.53 11.04
CA PHE A 91 24.03 23.52 11.45
C PHE A 91 22.74 23.43 10.63
N LEU A 92 22.84 23.16 9.32
CA LEU A 92 21.69 22.90 8.46
C LEU A 92 21.00 21.56 8.77
N LEU A 93 21.76 20.52 9.11
CA LEU A 93 21.25 19.22 9.54
C LEU A 93 20.59 19.31 10.92
N LEU A 94 21.17 20.04 11.87
CA LEU A 94 20.55 20.31 13.17
C LEU A 94 19.30 21.18 13.00
N SER A 95 19.33 22.22 12.16
CA SER A 95 18.15 23.04 11.85
C SER A 95 17.05 22.23 11.16
N ALA A 96 17.41 21.34 10.22
CA ALA A 96 16.49 20.44 9.55
C ALA A 96 15.92 19.38 10.51
N PHE A 97 16.73 18.84 11.41
CA PHE A 97 16.32 17.85 12.42
C PHE A 97 15.40 18.47 13.47
N PHE A 98 15.68 19.69 13.95
CA PHE A 98 14.77 20.42 14.84
C PHE A 98 13.48 20.88 14.14
N LYS A 99 13.54 21.21 12.85
CA LYS A 99 12.34 21.42 12.01
C LYS A 99 11.57 20.12 11.74
N GLN A 100 12.21 18.96 11.79
CA GLN A 100 11.56 17.66 11.60
C GLN A 100 10.77 17.23 12.84
N SER A 101 11.23 17.57 14.04
CA SER A 101 10.43 17.44 15.27
C SER A 101 9.24 18.43 15.34
N GLU A 102 9.32 19.61 14.72
CA GLU A 102 8.14 20.48 14.52
C GLU A 102 7.25 20.05 13.34
N SER A 103 7.82 19.39 12.32
CA SER A 103 7.09 18.92 11.13
C SER A 103 6.43 17.56 11.30
N GLU A 104 6.84 16.72 12.26
CA GLU A 104 6.07 15.52 12.63
C GLU A 104 4.81 15.90 13.41
N LEU A 105 4.86 16.97 14.21
CA LEU A 105 3.67 17.54 14.87
C LEU A 105 2.80 18.41 13.94
N ARG A 106 3.35 19.01 12.87
CA ARG A 106 2.57 19.75 11.83
C ARG A 106 2.17 18.90 10.61
N GLY A 107 2.92 17.84 10.30
CA GLY A 107 2.79 17.01 9.11
C GLY A 107 1.60 16.05 9.18
N ALA A 108 1.27 15.57 10.38
CA ALA A 108 -0.01 14.89 10.63
C ALA A 108 -1.20 15.83 10.38
N MET A 109 -1.07 17.12 10.69
CA MET A 109 -2.14 18.13 10.51
C MET A 109 -2.30 18.62 9.06
N GLY A 110 -1.21 18.72 8.29
CA GLY A 110 -1.26 19.12 6.89
C GLY A 110 -1.75 18.02 5.95
N THR A 111 -1.37 16.77 6.21
CA THR A 111 -1.78 15.62 5.39
C THR A 111 -3.26 15.25 5.58
N LEU A 112 -3.80 15.37 6.80
CA LEU A 112 -5.22 15.13 7.09
C LEU A 112 -6.14 16.17 6.43
N LYS A 113 -5.86 17.49 6.59
CA LYS A 113 -6.62 18.55 5.91
C LYS A 113 -6.58 18.43 4.39
N THR A 114 -5.48 17.93 3.83
CA THR A 114 -5.33 17.76 2.37
C THR A 114 -6.05 16.50 1.88
N ALA A 115 -6.05 15.41 2.66
CA ALA A 115 -6.75 14.18 2.30
C ALA A 115 -8.28 14.34 2.34
N GLU A 116 -8.82 15.03 3.34
CA GLU A 116 -10.26 15.29 3.48
C GLU A 116 -10.75 16.32 2.45
N ALA A 117 -9.97 17.36 2.16
CA ALA A 117 -10.27 18.30 1.07
C ALA A 117 -10.22 17.61 -0.32
N LYS A 118 -9.26 16.70 -0.53
CA LYS A 118 -9.16 15.90 -1.76
C LYS A 118 -10.31 14.91 -1.88
N LEU A 119 -10.81 14.36 -0.78
CA LEU A 119 -12.00 13.51 -0.76
C LEU A 119 -13.25 14.30 -1.18
N ILE A 120 -13.45 15.52 -0.67
CA ILE A 120 -14.56 16.39 -1.10
C ILE A 120 -14.47 16.70 -2.61
N GLN A 121 -13.27 16.97 -3.11
CA GLN A 121 -13.05 17.22 -4.53
C GLN A 121 -13.32 15.99 -5.40
N GLU A 122 -12.92 14.80 -4.96
CA GLU A 122 -13.18 13.55 -5.68
C GLU A 122 -14.68 13.21 -5.69
N ILE A 123 -15.39 13.43 -4.58
CA ILE A 123 -16.86 13.25 -4.51
C ILE A 123 -17.57 14.20 -5.48
N LYS A 124 -17.14 15.47 -5.57
CA LYS A 124 -17.69 16.42 -6.56
C LYS A 124 -17.48 15.94 -7.98
N LYS A 125 -16.27 15.47 -8.29
CA LYS A 125 -15.92 14.97 -9.62
C LYS A 125 -16.70 13.70 -9.99
N GLU A 126 -16.81 12.75 -9.07
CA GLU A 126 -17.60 11.52 -9.26
C GLU A 126 -19.07 11.86 -9.51
N THR A 127 -19.64 12.76 -8.71
CA THR A 127 -21.04 13.21 -8.86
C THR A 127 -21.25 13.91 -10.21
N GLU A 128 -20.30 14.74 -10.64
CA GLU A 128 -20.35 15.44 -11.92
C GLU A 128 -20.31 14.46 -13.10
N GLU A 129 -19.48 13.42 -13.03
CA GLU A 129 -19.47 12.34 -14.02
C GLU A 129 -20.79 11.56 -14.07
N GLN A 130 -21.36 11.23 -12.91
CA GLN A 130 -22.64 10.52 -12.83
C GLN A 130 -23.79 11.38 -13.38
N ILE A 131 -23.85 12.66 -13.03
CA ILE A 131 -24.84 13.61 -13.58
C ILE A 131 -24.67 13.71 -15.09
N LYS A 132 -23.44 13.84 -15.59
CA LYS A 132 -23.17 13.94 -17.03
C LYS A 132 -23.68 12.70 -17.79
N ARG A 133 -23.48 11.50 -17.24
CA ARG A 133 -24.03 10.25 -17.84
C ARG A 133 -25.56 10.26 -17.83
N LYS A 134 -26.19 10.68 -16.73
CA LYS A 134 -27.66 10.79 -16.64
C LYS A 134 -28.23 11.84 -17.59
N GLU A 135 -27.55 12.97 -17.77
CA GLU A 135 -27.91 14.01 -18.72
C GLU A 135 -27.88 13.48 -20.18
N GLN A 136 -26.87 12.66 -20.51
CA GLN A 136 -26.79 12.01 -21.82
C GLN A 136 -27.94 11.02 -22.05
N GLU A 137 -28.30 10.23 -21.04
CA GLU A 137 -29.46 9.32 -21.10
C GLU A 137 -30.77 10.10 -21.29
N ILE A 138 -30.98 11.17 -20.52
CA ILE A 138 -32.14 12.06 -20.62
C ILE A 138 -32.24 12.65 -22.04
N ASN A 139 -31.15 13.20 -22.57
CA ASN A 139 -31.10 13.78 -23.92
C ASN A 139 -31.40 12.74 -25.02
N SER A 140 -30.96 11.48 -24.81
CA SER A 140 -31.25 10.40 -25.74
C SER A 140 -32.74 10.04 -25.78
N ILE A 141 -33.42 10.02 -24.62
CA ILE A 141 -34.86 9.75 -24.53
C ILE A 141 -35.66 10.91 -25.09
N GLN A 142 -35.27 12.15 -24.80
CA GLN A 142 -35.92 13.34 -25.38
C GLN A 142 -35.84 13.35 -26.92
N SER A 143 -34.70 12.96 -27.48
CA SER A 143 -34.54 12.82 -28.94
C SER A 143 -35.47 11.73 -29.50
N ARG A 144 -35.56 10.57 -28.84
CA ARG A 144 -36.47 9.49 -29.25
C ARG A 144 -37.94 9.89 -29.17
N LEU A 145 -38.33 10.66 -28.16
CA LEU A 145 -39.70 11.19 -28.05
C LEU A 145 -40.04 12.11 -29.24
N LYS A 146 -39.10 12.96 -29.67
CA LYS A 146 -39.27 13.80 -30.87
C LYS A 146 -39.37 12.97 -32.15
N GLU A 147 -38.60 11.89 -32.26
CA GLU A 147 -38.68 10.96 -33.40
C GLU A 147 -40.06 10.28 -33.45
N ILE A 148 -40.59 9.82 -32.31
CA ILE A 148 -41.93 9.20 -32.22
C ILE A 148 -43.03 10.19 -32.65
N ASP A 149 -42.95 11.44 -32.20
CA ASP A 149 -43.89 12.48 -32.62
C ASP A 149 -43.83 12.73 -34.14
N LYS A 150 -42.63 12.66 -34.72
CA LYS A 150 -42.44 12.76 -36.17
C LYS A 150 -43.01 11.55 -36.92
N GLU A 151 -42.71 10.34 -36.47
CA GLU A 151 -43.22 9.08 -37.04
C GLU A 151 -44.76 9.06 -37.02
N ARG A 152 -45.38 9.56 -35.95
CA ARG A 152 -46.84 9.66 -35.85
C ARG A 152 -47.42 10.59 -36.93
N ASN A 153 -46.80 11.73 -37.18
CA ASN A 153 -47.24 12.68 -38.21
C ASN A 153 -47.01 12.12 -39.63
N GLU A 154 -45.87 11.45 -39.85
CA GLU A 154 -45.56 10.78 -41.12
C GLU A 154 -46.52 9.62 -41.41
N LEU A 155 -46.90 8.83 -40.39
CA LEU A 155 -47.86 7.73 -40.50
C LEU A 155 -49.22 8.22 -41.01
N ALA A 156 -49.75 9.30 -40.44
CA ALA A 156 -51.02 9.89 -40.86
C ALA A 156 -50.98 10.33 -42.33
N THR A 157 -49.86 10.92 -42.75
CA THR A 157 -49.68 11.42 -44.12
C THR A 157 -49.52 10.27 -45.12
N ASN A 158 -48.73 9.26 -44.79
CA ASN A 158 -48.47 8.09 -45.64
C ASN A 158 -49.71 7.20 -45.82
N MET A 159 -50.54 7.04 -44.77
CA MET A 159 -51.75 6.22 -44.88
C MET A 159 -52.80 6.87 -45.81
N ASN A 160 -52.95 8.20 -45.72
CA ASN A 160 -53.82 8.96 -46.63
C ASN A 160 -53.34 8.87 -48.08
N ALA A 161 -52.01 8.90 -48.31
CA ALA A 161 -51.44 8.73 -49.64
C ALA A 161 -51.71 7.32 -50.21
N LYS A 162 -51.58 6.26 -49.41
CA LYS A 162 -51.90 4.89 -49.83
C LYS A 162 -53.36 4.71 -50.21
N ILE A 163 -54.29 5.29 -49.45
CA ILE A 163 -55.73 5.25 -49.77
C ILE A 163 -55.98 5.93 -51.12
N LYS A 164 -55.39 7.11 -51.37
CA LYS A 164 -55.50 7.81 -52.65
C LYS A 164 -54.92 7.01 -53.81
N GLN A 165 -53.74 6.43 -53.62
CA GLN A 165 -53.12 5.59 -54.65
C GLN A 165 -54.01 4.39 -55.00
N ARG A 166 -54.60 3.74 -53.99
CA ARG A 166 -55.49 2.59 -54.21
C ARG A 166 -56.78 2.99 -54.93
N GLU A 167 -57.32 4.16 -54.62
CA GLU A 167 -58.46 4.74 -55.31
C GLU A 167 -58.15 4.97 -56.80
N GLU A 168 -56.97 5.51 -57.12
CA GLU A 168 -56.50 5.73 -58.49
C GLU A 168 -56.28 4.40 -59.25
N GLU A 169 -55.66 3.41 -58.62
CA GLU A 169 -55.43 2.07 -59.18
C GLU A 169 -56.74 1.38 -59.56
N LEU A 170 -57.70 1.36 -58.63
CA LEU A 170 -58.99 0.74 -58.83
C LEU A 170 -59.80 1.48 -59.91
N ARG A 171 -59.65 2.81 -60.03
CA ARG A 171 -60.31 3.62 -61.06
C ARG A 171 -59.77 3.30 -62.45
N ARG A 172 -58.44 3.18 -62.58
CA ARG A 172 -57.81 2.75 -63.84
C ARG A 172 -58.19 1.32 -64.22
N ALA A 173 -58.29 0.42 -63.24
CA ALA A 173 -58.75 -0.95 -63.48
C ALA A 173 -60.19 -0.98 -64.03
N LEU A 174 -61.08 -0.16 -63.47
CA LEU A 174 -62.45 0.01 -63.97
C LEU A 174 -62.47 0.54 -65.42
N GLU A 175 -61.71 1.59 -65.72
CA GLU A 175 -61.62 2.17 -67.07
C GLU A 175 -61.11 1.13 -68.09
N ASN A 176 -60.11 0.33 -67.72
CA ASN A 176 -59.58 -0.73 -68.56
C ASN A 176 -60.59 -1.86 -68.79
N GLU A 177 -61.29 -2.33 -67.75
CA GLU A 177 -62.32 -3.37 -67.88
C GLU A 177 -63.48 -2.91 -68.78
N LEU A 178 -63.91 -1.66 -68.66
CA LEU A 178 -64.95 -1.08 -69.53
C LEU A 178 -64.48 -0.97 -70.99
N ALA A 179 -63.20 -0.63 -71.22
CA ALA A 179 -62.62 -0.55 -72.56
C ALA A 179 -62.45 -1.94 -73.21
N GLU A 180 -62.02 -2.94 -72.44
CA GLU A 180 -61.93 -4.35 -72.85
C GLU A 180 -63.30 -4.90 -73.24
N GLU A 181 -64.33 -4.69 -72.40
CA GLU A 181 -65.68 -5.17 -72.70
C GLU A 181 -66.25 -4.46 -73.93
N ARG A 182 -65.98 -3.15 -74.11
CA ARG A 182 -66.38 -2.42 -75.32
C ARG A 182 -65.76 -3.02 -76.59
N LYS A 183 -64.48 -3.40 -76.56
CA LYS A 183 -63.81 -4.10 -77.67
C LYS A 183 -64.45 -5.46 -77.94
N ARG A 184 -64.75 -6.22 -76.89
CA ARG A 184 -65.37 -7.55 -76.99
C ARG A 184 -66.77 -7.49 -77.60
N LEU A 185 -67.59 -6.55 -77.15
CA LEU A 185 -68.95 -6.35 -77.66
C LEU A 185 -68.95 -5.85 -79.12
N ASN A 186 -67.98 -5.01 -79.50
CA ASN A 186 -67.77 -4.61 -80.90
C ASN A 186 -67.37 -5.81 -81.78
N ALA A 187 -66.48 -6.69 -81.30
CA ALA A 187 -66.06 -7.88 -82.04
C ALA A 187 -67.19 -8.91 -82.24
N GLN A 188 -68.24 -8.87 -81.42
CA GLN A 188 -69.43 -9.72 -81.52
C GLN A 188 -70.50 -9.18 -82.48
N GLY A 189 -70.29 -8.01 -83.12
CA GLY A 189 -71.18 -7.46 -84.14
C GLY A 189 -72.50 -6.88 -83.59
N LEU A 190 -72.54 -6.51 -82.31
CA LEU A 190 -73.71 -5.89 -81.68
C LEU A 190 -73.95 -4.46 -82.21
N SER A 191 -75.21 -4.02 -82.23
CA SER A 191 -75.55 -2.63 -82.58
C SER A 191 -75.09 -1.64 -81.50
N ALA A 192 -74.74 -0.41 -81.89
CA ALA A 192 -74.20 0.60 -80.99
C ALA A 192 -75.06 0.83 -79.73
N ALA A 193 -76.40 0.84 -79.88
CA ALA A 193 -77.33 1.00 -78.76
C ALA A 193 -77.30 -0.18 -77.77
N ALA A 194 -77.17 -1.42 -78.27
CA ALA A 194 -77.09 -2.62 -77.43
C ALA A 194 -75.75 -2.70 -76.67
N ILE A 195 -74.66 -2.21 -77.28
CA ILE A 195 -73.34 -2.13 -76.63
C ILE A 195 -73.38 -1.14 -75.46
N GLU A 196 -74.00 0.02 -75.68
CA GLU A 196 -74.07 1.10 -74.69
C GLU A 196 -74.92 0.73 -73.47
N GLU A 197 -76.06 0.06 -73.67
CA GLU A 197 -76.90 -0.45 -72.58
C GLU A 197 -76.16 -1.49 -71.72
N ARG A 198 -75.41 -2.38 -72.38
CA ARG A 198 -74.66 -3.45 -71.71
C ARG A 198 -73.43 -2.92 -70.96
N LEU A 199 -72.74 -1.93 -71.52
CA LEU A 199 -71.66 -1.20 -70.84
C LEU A 199 -72.18 -0.44 -69.63
N LYS A 200 -73.33 0.23 -69.72
CA LYS A 200 -73.90 0.99 -68.61
C LYS A 200 -74.29 0.08 -67.43
N LYS A 201 -74.81 -1.11 -67.72
CA LYS A 201 -75.13 -2.13 -66.71
C LYS A 201 -73.87 -2.69 -66.05
N LEU A 202 -72.83 -2.98 -66.85
CA LEU A 202 -71.53 -3.41 -66.34
C LEU A 202 -70.85 -2.32 -65.50
N GLU A 203 -70.90 -1.06 -65.94
CA GLU A 203 -70.37 0.10 -65.22
C GLU A 203 -71.06 0.27 -63.86
N GLN A 204 -72.38 0.10 -63.78
CA GLN A 204 -73.10 0.13 -62.50
C GLN A 204 -72.68 -1.01 -61.57
N GLU A 205 -72.62 -2.25 -62.07
CA GLU A 205 -72.19 -3.41 -61.28
C GLU A 205 -70.74 -3.25 -60.79
N LYS A 206 -69.84 -2.79 -61.67
CA LYS A 206 -68.42 -2.60 -61.35
C LYS A 206 -68.17 -1.40 -60.46
N ASN A 207 -68.91 -0.30 -60.61
CA ASN A 207 -68.85 0.83 -59.67
C ASN A 207 -69.29 0.42 -58.26
N ALA A 208 -70.32 -0.42 -58.14
CA ALA A 208 -70.75 -0.94 -56.84
C ALA A 208 -69.65 -1.82 -56.20
N GLN A 209 -69.01 -2.70 -57.01
CA GLN A 209 -67.88 -3.53 -56.55
C GLN A 209 -66.66 -2.69 -56.17
N PHE A 210 -66.30 -1.69 -56.98
CA PHE A 210 -65.23 -0.72 -56.71
C PHE A 210 -65.44 -0.01 -55.39
N ASN A 211 -66.63 0.56 -55.17
CA ASN A 211 -66.96 1.29 -53.94
C ASN A 211 -66.89 0.38 -52.71
N ALA A 212 -67.39 -0.85 -52.82
CA ALA A 212 -67.30 -1.84 -51.74
C ALA A 212 -65.84 -2.21 -51.42
N GLN A 213 -64.99 -2.41 -52.43
CA GLN A 213 -63.56 -2.69 -52.25
C GLN A 213 -62.81 -1.49 -51.65
N LEU A 214 -63.11 -0.27 -52.08
CA LEU A 214 -62.49 0.94 -51.56
C LEU A 214 -62.89 1.18 -50.10
N GLU A 215 -64.15 0.97 -49.74
CA GLU A 215 -64.62 1.12 -48.36
C GLU A 215 -64.02 0.05 -47.43
N ALA A 216 -63.93 -1.20 -47.89
CA ALA A 216 -63.25 -2.26 -47.16
C ALA A 216 -61.76 -1.92 -46.94
N TYR A 217 -61.07 -1.41 -47.97
CA TYR A 217 -59.68 -0.98 -47.86
C TYR A 217 -59.51 0.21 -46.90
N ARG A 218 -60.41 1.21 -46.96
CA ARG A 218 -60.42 2.35 -46.03
C ARG A 218 -60.58 1.90 -44.58
N LYS A 219 -61.53 0.98 -44.30
CA LYS A 219 -61.72 0.41 -42.96
C LYS A 219 -60.49 -0.35 -42.48
N GLN A 220 -59.87 -1.15 -43.34
CA GLN A 220 -58.64 -1.87 -43.00
C GLN A 220 -57.47 -0.91 -42.72
N ALA A 221 -57.28 0.11 -43.57
CA ALA A 221 -56.24 1.11 -43.41
C ALA A 221 -56.42 1.96 -42.14
N GLU A 222 -57.66 2.32 -41.79
CA GLU A 222 -57.97 2.99 -40.52
C GLU A 222 -57.70 2.10 -39.30
N ALA A 223 -58.07 0.82 -39.37
CA ALA A 223 -57.78 -0.13 -38.29
C ALA A 223 -56.26 -0.33 -38.10
N GLU A 224 -55.49 -0.46 -39.18
CA GLU A 224 -54.04 -0.53 -39.13
C GLU A 224 -53.42 0.76 -38.58
N ARG A 225 -53.91 1.94 -39.02
CA ARG A 225 -53.45 3.23 -38.51
C ARG A 225 -53.73 3.37 -37.02
N ALA A 226 -54.93 3.04 -36.57
CA ALA A 226 -55.31 3.11 -35.16
C ALA A 226 -54.44 2.19 -34.28
N LYS A 227 -54.12 0.98 -34.78
CA LYS A 227 -53.22 0.06 -34.09
C LYS A 227 -51.80 0.62 -33.97
N MET A 228 -51.24 1.14 -35.06
CA MET A 228 -49.91 1.75 -35.06
C MET A 228 -49.85 3.03 -34.20
N GLU A 229 -50.89 3.86 -34.22
CA GLU A 229 -51.01 5.03 -33.33
C GLU A 229 -51.06 4.61 -31.85
N ALA A 230 -51.78 3.54 -31.52
CA ALA A 230 -51.83 3.01 -30.15
C ALA A 230 -50.47 2.47 -29.69
N ASP A 231 -49.74 1.78 -30.58
CA ASP A 231 -48.39 1.28 -30.29
C ASP A 231 -47.40 2.44 -30.08
N LEU A 232 -47.44 3.48 -30.93
CA LEU A 232 -46.63 4.69 -30.77
C LEU A 232 -46.97 5.45 -29.48
N ALA A 233 -48.25 5.56 -29.13
CA ALA A 233 -48.69 6.21 -27.89
C ALA A 233 -48.23 5.43 -26.64
N LYS A 234 -48.25 4.10 -26.70
CA LYS A 234 -47.71 3.25 -25.63
C LYS A 234 -46.19 3.46 -25.47
N LEU A 235 -45.46 3.46 -26.59
CA LEU A 235 -44.03 3.71 -26.60
C LEU A 235 -43.69 5.11 -26.03
N GLN A 236 -44.47 6.12 -26.40
CA GLN A 236 -44.35 7.48 -25.89
C GLN A 236 -44.54 7.54 -24.37
N ASN A 237 -45.58 6.89 -23.84
CA ASN A 237 -45.83 6.81 -22.40
C ASN A 237 -44.69 6.12 -21.65
N ASP A 238 -44.15 5.02 -22.19
CA ASP A 238 -43.03 4.31 -21.58
C ASP A 238 -41.77 5.20 -21.53
N PHE A 239 -41.47 5.93 -22.62
CA PHE A 239 -40.37 6.89 -22.63
C PHE A 239 -40.59 8.08 -21.69
N GLN A 240 -41.81 8.59 -21.57
CA GLN A 240 -42.13 9.67 -20.61
C GLN A 240 -41.96 9.22 -19.16
N ARG A 241 -42.39 7.99 -18.81
CA ARG A 241 -42.14 7.41 -17.48
C ARG A 241 -40.66 7.24 -17.20
N ASN A 242 -39.90 6.73 -18.16
CA ASN A 242 -38.45 6.59 -18.03
C ASN A 242 -37.75 7.95 -17.89
N LEU A 243 -38.22 8.96 -18.62
CA LEU A 243 -37.71 10.33 -18.51
C LEU A 243 -37.92 10.87 -17.09
N ALA A 244 -39.13 10.76 -16.54
CA ALA A 244 -39.46 11.19 -15.19
C ALA A 244 -38.63 10.45 -14.12
N ALA A 245 -38.42 9.14 -14.29
CA ALA A 245 -37.59 8.35 -13.40
C ALA A 245 -36.12 8.79 -13.43
N LEU A 246 -35.56 9.04 -14.62
CA LEU A 246 -34.17 9.49 -14.76
C LEU A 246 -33.96 10.92 -14.23
N THR A 247 -34.93 11.81 -14.41
CA THR A 247 -34.87 13.16 -13.83
C THR A 247 -34.92 13.12 -12.31
N ALA A 248 -35.79 12.27 -11.73
CA ALA A 248 -35.86 12.09 -10.27
C ALA A 248 -34.57 11.48 -9.71
N GLU A 249 -33.96 10.53 -10.41
CA GLU A 249 -32.70 9.91 -9.99
C GLU A 249 -31.54 10.93 -10.05
N ARG A 250 -31.50 11.77 -11.09
CA ARG A 250 -30.53 12.88 -11.18
C ARG A 250 -30.66 13.84 -9.99
N GLU A 251 -31.88 14.19 -9.59
CA GLU A 251 -32.12 15.04 -8.42
C GLU A 251 -31.67 14.37 -7.11
N ARG A 252 -31.92 13.06 -6.95
CA ARG A 252 -31.45 12.29 -5.80
C ARG A 252 -29.93 12.27 -5.70
N ILE A 253 -29.22 12.04 -6.80
CA ILE A 253 -27.75 12.05 -6.84
C ILE A 253 -27.21 13.42 -6.39
N LEU A 254 -27.82 14.51 -6.85
CA LEU A 254 -27.48 15.87 -6.44
C LEU A 254 -27.71 16.10 -4.94
N GLU A 255 -28.87 15.68 -4.42
CA GLU A 255 -29.21 15.86 -3.01
C GLU A 255 -28.32 15.03 -2.09
N GLU A 256 -28.04 13.78 -2.47
CA GLU A 256 -27.15 12.88 -1.73
C GLU A 256 -25.71 13.41 -1.69
N SER A 257 -25.19 13.89 -2.83
CA SER A 257 -23.88 14.55 -2.89
C SER A 257 -23.81 15.76 -1.96
N ARG A 258 -24.85 16.60 -1.93
CA ARG A 258 -24.90 17.77 -1.03
C ARG A 258 -24.92 17.36 0.45
N LYS A 259 -25.71 16.34 0.81
CA LYS A 259 -25.75 15.81 2.17
C LYS A 259 -24.39 15.24 2.60
N ARG A 260 -23.73 14.48 1.72
CA ARG A 260 -22.38 13.94 1.98
C ARG A 260 -21.36 15.07 2.15
N GLU A 261 -21.35 16.07 1.27
CA GLU A 261 -20.45 17.23 1.40
C GLU A 261 -20.66 17.99 2.71
N ALA A 262 -21.91 18.28 3.08
CA ALA A 262 -22.24 18.96 4.34
C ALA A 262 -21.81 18.14 5.57
N SER A 263 -21.99 16.82 5.54
CA SER A 263 -21.55 15.94 6.62
C SER A 263 -20.03 15.94 6.80
N LEU A 264 -19.27 15.92 5.69
CA LEU A 264 -17.81 15.98 5.71
C LEU A 264 -17.31 17.34 6.19
N GLN A 265 -17.95 18.44 5.79
CA GLN A 265 -17.63 19.78 6.31
C GLN A 265 -17.87 19.87 7.82
N THR A 266 -18.96 19.30 8.32
CA THR A 266 -19.26 19.26 9.76
C THR A 266 -18.21 18.47 10.54
N GLN A 267 -17.86 17.26 10.04
CA GLN A 267 -16.81 16.44 10.64
C GLN A 267 -15.45 17.14 10.66
N LEU A 268 -15.11 17.87 9.59
CA LEU A 268 -13.90 18.68 9.49
C LEU A 268 -13.85 19.79 10.53
N GLU A 269 -14.96 20.51 10.73
CA GLU A 269 -15.05 21.56 11.76
C GLU A 269 -14.93 21.00 13.17
N GLU A 270 -15.61 19.89 13.47
CA GLU A 270 -15.52 19.22 14.79
C GLU A 270 -14.11 18.73 15.07
N ARG A 271 -13.46 18.07 14.11
CA ARG A 271 -12.06 17.62 14.20
C ARG A 271 -11.12 18.81 14.41
N THR A 272 -11.33 19.92 13.71
CA THR A 272 -10.51 21.12 13.85
C THR A 272 -10.66 21.73 15.25
N LYS A 273 -11.89 21.85 15.76
CA LYS A 273 -12.16 22.32 17.13
C LYS A 273 -11.52 21.42 18.19
N ALA A 274 -11.62 20.09 18.03
CA ALA A 274 -11.01 19.13 18.94
C ALA A 274 -9.48 19.28 19.00
N LEU A 275 -8.83 19.44 17.84
CA LEU A 275 -7.38 19.64 17.74
C LEU A 275 -6.92 20.98 18.34
N GLU A 276 -7.69 22.06 18.17
CA GLU A 276 -7.39 23.34 18.82
C GLU A 276 -7.48 23.23 20.34
N LEU A 277 -8.49 22.51 20.85
CA LEU A 277 -8.67 22.28 22.27
C LEU A 277 -7.52 21.43 22.85
N GLU A 278 -7.06 20.42 22.11
CA GLU A 278 -5.90 19.61 22.48
C GLU A 278 -4.60 20.42 22.48
N LYS A 279 -4.37 21.28 21.47
CA LYS A 279 -3.23 22.21 21.46
C LYS A 279 -3.23 23.15 22.66
N ALA A 280 -4.40 23.69 23.02
CA ALA A 280 -4.53 24.56 24.19
C ALA A 280 -4.19 23.82 25.50
N ARG A 281 -4.63 22.55 25.64
CA ARG A 281 -4.27 21.68 26.76
C ARG A 281 -2.77 21.40 26.81
N SER A 282 -2.16 20.97 25.70
CA SER A 282 -0.73 20.68 25.63
C SER A 282 0.12 21.91 25.95
N LYS A 283 -0.27 23.11 25.50
CA LYS A 283 0.40 24.37 25.85
C LYS A 283 0.31 24.67 27.36
N THR A 284 -0.85 24.39 27.97
CA THR A 284 -1.05 24.56 29.41
C THR A 284 -0.16 23.60 30.21
N GLU A 285 -0.12 22.32 29.84
CA GLU A 285 0.74 21.33 30.51
C GLU A 285 2.23 21.64 30.34
N LEU A 286 2.65 22.10 29.15
CA LEU A 286 4.03 22.52 28.91
C LEU A 286 4.41 23.74 29.79
N SER A 287 3.52 24.72 29.93
CA SER A 287 3.76 25.86 30.83
C SER A 287 3.84 25.47 32.31
N LYS A 288 3.08 24.44 32.75
CA LYS A 288 3.17 23.91 34.11
C LYS A 288 4.50 23.19 34.32
N ALA A 289 4.93 22.37 33.37
CA ALA A 289 6.21 21.68 33.42
C ALA A 289 7.40 22.67 33.42
N GLU A 290 7.35 23.72 32.61
CA GLU A 290 8.35 24.80 32.61
C GLU A 290 8.40 25.52 33.97
N ALA A 291 7.25 25.82 34.57
CA ALA A 291 7.18 26.42 35.90
C ALA A 291 7.78 25.51 36.97
N GLU A 292 7.48 24.21 36.93
CA GLU A 292 8.03 23.22 37.87
C GLU A 292 9.56 23.10 37.75
N ILE A 293 10.09 23.03 36.52
CA ILE A 293 11.54 23.02 36.26
C ILE A 293 12.20 24.27 36.84
N LYS A 294 11.60 25.46 36.63
CA LYS A 294 12.12 26.71 37.19
C LYS A 294 12.14 26.67 38.72
N THR A 295 11.08 26.16 39.37
CA THR A 295 11.06 26.04 40.84
C THR A 295 12.14 25.09 41.36
N LEU A 296 12.40 23.98 40.66
CA LEU A 296 13.47 23.04 41.03
C LEU A 296 14.87 23.65 40.84
N GLN A 297 15.06 24.47 39.80
CA GLN A 297 16.31 25.20 39.58
C GLN A 297 16.55 26.23 40.69
N GLU A 298 15.55 27.03 41.07
CA GLU A 298 15.66 28.00 42.17
C GLU A 298 15.96 27.32 43.51
N GLN A 299 15.37 26.14 43.76
CA GLN A 299 15.70 25.34 44.95
C GLN A 299 17.16 24.86 44.94
N ARG A 300 17.67 24.40 43.78
CA ARG A 300 19.04 23.95 43.62
C ARG A 300 20.06 25.07 43.82
N GLU A 301 19.80 26.25 43.27
CA GLU A 301 20.67 27.42 43.44
C GLU A 301 20.75 27.85 44.92
N ARG A 302 19.61 27.85 45.63
CA ARG A 302 19.59 28.12 47.08
C ARG A 302 20.41 27.10 47.87
N LEU A 303 20.31 25.81 47.55
CA LEU A 303 21.11 24.78 48.20
C LEU A 303 22.62 24.99 47.97
N GLN A 304 23.02 25.33 46.74
CA GLN A 304 24.42 25.59 46.41
C GLN A 304 25.00 26.82 47.13
N LEU A 305 24.20 27.89 47.29
CA LEU A 305 24.62 29.08 48.04
C LEU A 305 24.84 28.76 49.53
N VAL A 306 23.90 28.01 50.13
CA VAL A 306 24.02 27.56 51.54
C VAL A 306 25.26 26.68 51.73
N GLU A 307 25.48 25.73 50.83
CA GLU A 307 26.65 24.86 50.84
C GLU A 307 27.96 25.67 50.72
N SER A 308 28.01 26.63 49.80
CA SER A 308 29.18 27.51 49.63
C SER A 308 29.46 28.34 50.88
N GLN A 309 28.41 28.84 51.54
CA GLN A 309 28.53 29.62 52.77
C GLN A 309 29.07 28.76 53.93
N ILE A 310 28.57 27.52 54.10
CA ILE A 310 29.07 26.56 55.10
C ILE A 310 30.55 26.26 54.87
N MET A 311 30.94 26.01 53.62
CA MET A 311 32.34 25.78 53.25
C MET A 311 33.23 27.01 53.53
N GLY A 312 32.69 28.22 53.33
CA GLY A 312 33.34 29.47 53.70
C GLY A 312 33.66 29.53 55.19
N TYR A 313 32.67 29.24 56.06
CA TYR A 313 32.89 29.18 57.50
C TYR A 313 33.97 28.16 57.89
N PHE A 314 33.93 26.93 57.37
CA PHE A 314 34.95 25.93 57.66
C PHE A 314 36.35 26.36 57.20
N THR A 315 36.44 27.07 56.08
CA THR A 315 37.72 27.63 55.59
C THR A 315 38.26 28.69 56.55
N SER A 316 37.41 29.61 57.04
CA SER A 316 37.77 30.63 58.02
C SER A 316 38.16 30.03 59.38
N ILE A 317 37.44 29.00 59.84
CA ILE A 317 37.76 28.24 61.05
C ILE A 317 39.15 27.60 60.90
N ARG A 318 39.38 26.88 59.81
CA ARG A 318 40.67 26.22 59.55
C ARG A 318 41.83 27.22 59.46
N GLY A 319 41.62 28.36 58.79
CA GLY A 319 42.62 29.42 58.69
C GLY A 319 42.99 29.98 60.07
N SER A 320 41.98 30.31 60.89
CA SER A 320 42.18 30.86 62.23
C SER A 320 42.88 29.87 63.17
N ILE A 321 42.56 28.57 63.07
CA ILE A 321 43.28 27.52 63.81
C ILE A 321 44.74 27.44 63.35
N GLY A 322 44.99 27.49 62.03
CA GLY A 322 46.35 27.45 61.47
C GLY A 322 47.22 28.65 61.87
N GLU A 323 46.60 29.81 62.05
CA GLU A 323 47.25 31.04 62.54
C GLU A 323 47.41 31.09 64.07
N GLY A 324 46.91 30.07 64.80
CA GLY A 324 46.94 30.02 66.26
C GLY A 324 45.95 30.97 66.95
N ASN A 325 45.08 31.64 66.19
CA ASN A 325 44.07 32.55 66.72
C ASN A 325 42.81 31.79 67.11
N LEU A 326 42.91 31.09 68.24
CA LEU A 326 41.86 30.19 68.75
C LEU A 326 40.59 30.94 69.17
N ASP A 327 40.69 32.19 69.64
CA ASP A 327 39.53 33.01 69.98
C ASP A 327 38.70 33.34 68.72
N LYS A 328 39.34 33.71 67.59
CA LYS A 328 38.64 33.91 66.31
C LYS A 328 38.08 32.62 65.74
N ALA A 329 38.79 31.51 65.87
CA ALA A 329 38.30 30.21 65.42
C ALA A 329 37.02 29.80 66.16
N LYS A 330 36.95 30.08 67.46
CA LYS A 330 35.74 29.90 68.27
C LYS A 330 34.60 30.80 67.80
N GLU A 331 34.88 32.08 67.55
CA GLU A 331 33.89 33.02 67.01
C GLU A 331 33.30 32.52 65.68
N TYR A 332 34.12 32.01 64.76
CA TYR A 332 33.63 31.45 63.50
C TYR A 332 32.81 30.17 63.68
N LEU A 333 33.12 29.33 64.66
CA LEU A 333 32.31 28.15 65.00
C LEU A 333 30.94 28.53 65.56
N ASP A 334 30.88 29.54 66.44
CA ASP A 334 29.62 30.04 67.01
C ASP A 334 28.75 30.69 65.91
N ASN A 335 29.38 31.42 64.99
CA ASN A 335 28.70 31.99 63.82
C ASN A 335 28.15 30.90 62.88
N LEU A 336 28.94 29.85 62.59
CA LEU A 336 28.48 28.71 61.80
C LEU A 336 27.34 27.95 62.50
N ARG A 337 27.43 27.75 63.82
CA ARG A 337 26.35 27.14 64.63
C ARG A 337 25.06 27.94 64.51
N THR A 338 25.16 29.26 64.58
CA THR A 338 24.01 30.17 64.46
C THR A 338 23.40 30.09 63.07
N TYR A 339 24.23 30.14 62.02
CA TYR A 339 23.80 30.03 60.63
C TYR A 339 23.10 28.69 60.33
N LEU A 340 23.65 27.56 60.81
CA LEU A 340 23.05 26.24 60.65
C LEU A 340 21.71 26.08 61.40
N ASN A 341 21.49 26.87 62.46
CA ASN A 341 20.26 26.86 63.25
C ASN A 341 19.20 27.86 62.78
N ASP A 342 19.48 28.63 61.73
CA ASP A 342 18.53 29.56 61.12
C ASP A 342 17.32 28.80 60.55
N GLU A 343 16.11 29.35 60.73
CA GLU A 343 14.85 28.79 60.24
C GLU A 343 14.84 28.58 58.72
N SER A 344 15.50 29.46 57.97
CA SER A 344 15.62 29.35 56.51
C SER A 344 16.40 28.11 56.08
N ILE A 345 17.41 27.70 56.87
CA ILE A 345 18.24 26.51 56.60
C ILE A 345 17.55 25.24 57.10
N LYS A 346 16.85 25.32 58.23
CA LYS A 346 16.07 24.19 58.78
C LYS A 346 14.96 23.70 57.85
N ARG A 347 14.34 24.61 57.11
CA ARG A 347 13.23 24.32 56.18
C ARG A 347 13.69 23.75 54.84
N LEU A 348 14.99 23.75 54.54
CA LEU A 348 15.51 23.14 53.32
C LEU A 348 15.63 21.62 53.52
N THR A 349 14.69 20.87 52.95
CA THR A 349 14.64 19.39 53.07
C THR A 349 15.94 18.72 52.62
N GLY A 350 16.60 19.26 51.59
CA GLY A 350 17.89 18.77 51.10
C GLY A 350 19.09 19.01 52.04
N MET A 351 18.95 19.86 53.06
CA MET A 351 20.03 20.19 54.01
C MET A 351 19.93 19.48 55.36
N GLN A 352 18.85 18.76 55.66
CA GLN A 352 18.60 18.22 57.01
C GLN A 352 19.72 17.29 57.50
N GLN A 353 20.08 16.28 56.70
CA GLN A 353 21.12 15.31 57.06
C GLN A 353 22.51 15.95 57.19
N ARG A 354 22.85 16.85 56.26
CA ARG A 354 24.15 17.54 56.26
C ARG A 354 24.28 18.52 57.42
N ARG A 355 23.22 19.29 57.70
CA ARG A 355 23.16 20.23 58.83
C ARG A 355 23.46 19.51 60.15
N ASP A 356 22.90 18.32 60.35
CA ASP A 356 23.12 17.54 61.58
C ASP A 356 24.60 17.12 61.72
N ILE A 357 25.25 16.74 60.62
CA ILE A 357 26.68 16.42 60.57
C ILE A 357 27.55 17.67 60.83
N ASP A 358 27.20 18.80 60.21
CA ASP A 358 27.94 20.05 60.36
C ASP A 358 27.82 20.60 61.80
N LEU A 359 26.64 20.50 62.43
CA LEU A 359 26.43 20.85 63.83
C LEU A 359 27.27 19.99 64.78
N LEU A 360 27.31 18.66 64.55
CA LEU A 360 28.16 17.75 65.31
C LEU A 360 29.65 18.13 65.16
N THR A 361 30.06 18.47 63.94
CA THR A 361 31.44 18.89 63.64
C THR A 361 31.79 20.18 64.37
N VAL A 362 30.87 21.16 64.37
CA VAL A 362 31.03 22.41 65.11
C VAL A 362 31.19 22.14 66.61
N GLU A 363 30.37 21.27 67.19
CA GLU A 363 30.45 20.90 68.60
C GLU A 363 31.80 20.25 68.96
N ALA A 364 32.27 19.29 68.16
CA ALA A 364 33.55 18.64 68.37
C ALA A 364 34.74 19.63 68.30
N LEU A 365 34.72 20.54 67.31
CA LEU A 365 35.76 21.56 67.16
C LEU A 365 35.72 22.59 68.30
N SER A 366 34.53 23.00 68.76
CA SER A 366 34.40 23.92 69.89
C SER A 366 35.01 23.35 71.17
N VAL A 367 34.76 22.07 71.47
CA VAL A 367 35.36 21.40 72.64
C VAL A 367 36.89 21.38 72.57
N LEU A 368 37.46 21.08 71.39
CA LEU A 368 38.92 21.06 71.19
C LEU A 368 39.55 22.45 71.35
N ILE A 369 38.93 23.48 70.76
CA ILE A 369 39.42 24.86 70.83
C ILE A 369 39.32 25.39 72.26
N GLU A 370 38.22 25.14 72.97
CA GLU A 370 38.07 25.53 74.37
C GLU A 370 39.08 24.85 75.29
N GLY A 371 39.36 23.56 75.08
CA GLY A 371 40.40 22.85 75.82
C GLY A 371 41.79 23.46 75.62
N ASN A 372 42.12 23.88 74.40
CA ASN A 372 43.38 24.55 74.10
C ASN A 372 43.44 25.98 74.62
N LEU A 373 42.33 26.74 74.57
CA LEU A 373 42.23 28.06 75.19
C LEU A 373 42.38 27.99 76.71
N ARG A 374 41.85 26.96 77.37
CA ARG A 374 42.09 26.72 78.81
C ARG A 374 43.56 26.44 79.11
N LYS A 375 44.20 25.57 78.33
CA LYS A 375 45.65 25.30 78.44
C LYS A 375 46.49 26.56 78.22
N GLN A 376 46.13 27.40 77.24
CA GLN A 376 46.81 28.67 76.94
C GLN A 376 46.63 29.69 78.08
N ARG A 377 45.47 29.69 78.76
CA ARG A 377 45.20 30.54 79.93
C ARG A 377 45.81 29.99 81.23
N GLU A 378 46.08 28.69 81.33
CA GLU A 378 46.66 28.05 82.51
C GLU A 378 48.21 28.00 82.48
N THR A 379 48.86 28.36 81.38
CA THR A 379 50.33 28.52 81.34
C THR A 379 50.80 29.90 81.82
N THR A 380 50.83 30.10 83.16
CA THR A 380 52.02 30.65 83.83
C THR A 380 52.59 29.56 84.73
N ALA A 381 53.18 28.53 84.12
CA ALA A 381 53.98 27.53 84.83
C ALA A 381 55.05 26.98 83.87
N ILE A 382 56.24 27.57 83.95
CA ILE A 382 57.46 27.11 83.29
C ILE A 382 57.91 25.83 84.01
N SER A 383 57.25 24.71 83.75
CA SER A 383 57.79 23.37 84.04
C SER A 383 57.25 22.25 83.13
N GLU A 384 56.19 22.48 82.35
CA GLU A 384 55.69 21.49 81.37
C GLU A 384 56.30 21.62 79.96
N VAL A 385 56.83 22.80 79.59
CA VAL A 385 57.42 23.05 78.26
C VAL A 385 58.69 22.21 78.00
N LEU A 386 59.43 21.84 79.04
CA LEU A 386 60.62 20.99 78.92
C LEU A 386 60.30 19.48 78.80
N LYS A 387 59.06 19.05 79.12
CA LYS A 387 58.60 17.67 78.86
C LYS A 387 57.91 17.52 77.50
N ALA A 388 57.30 18.59 76.99
CA ALA A 388 56.69 18.60 75.66
C ALA A 388 57.72 18.48 74.51
N GLY A 389 58.92 19.08 74.66
CA GLY A 389 59.97 19.01 73.62
C GLY A 389 60.49 17.60 73.36
N ALA A 390 60.77 16.82 74.42
CA ALA A 390 61.23 15.43 74.30
C ALA A 390 60.14 14.50 73.74
N LEU A 391 58.88 14.67 74.19
CA LEU A 391 57.74 13.89 73.70
C LEU A 391 57.49 14.12 72.20
N VAL A 392 57.59 15.37 71.73
CA VAL A 392 57.40 15.73 70.32
C VAL A 392 58.51 15.15 69.44
N GLU A 393 59.77 15.14 69.90
CA GLU A 393 60.86 14.53 69.15
C GLU A 393 60.75 13.00 69.08
N GLU A 394 60.31 12.33 70.15
CA GLU A 394 60.01 10.88 70.11
C GLU A 394 58.88 10.54 69.13
N ILE A 395 57.79 11.34 69.12
CA ILE A 395 56.69 11.15 68.17
C ILE A 395 57.18 11.36 66.73
N ARG A 396 58.01 12.38 66.47
CA ARG A 396 58.60 12.63 65.14
C ARG A 396 59.49 11.47 64.68
N ALA A 397 60.32 10.91 65.56
CA ALA A 397 61.15 9.77 65.24
C ALA A 397 60.31 8.55 64.84
N LEU A 398 59.26 8.24 65.60
CA LEU A 398 58.34 7.13 65.32
C LEU A 398 57.54 7.36 64.02
N VAL A 399 57.08 8.58 63.76
CA VAL A 399 56.42 8.94 62.49
C VAL A 399 57.38 8.82 61.30
N SER A 400 58.65 9.23 61.47
CA SER A 400 59.67 9.09 60.42
C SER A 400 59.97 7.61 60.14
N GLN A 401 60.09 6.79 61.18
CA GLN A 401 60.25 5.34 61.05
C GLN A 401 59.04 4.70 60.35
N ALA A 402 57.83 5.14 60.68
CA ALA A 402 56.62 4.66 60.04
C ALA A 402 56.55 5.03 58.55
N GLN A 403 56.94 6.26 58.19
CA GLN A 403 57.02 6.72 56.80
C GLN A 403 58.09 5.96 56.01
N GLN A 404 59.25 5.68 56.60
CA GLN A 404 60.29 4.84 55.99
C GLN A 404 59.82 3.39 55.79
N ALA A 405 59.06 2.85 56.74
CA ALA A 405 58.47 1.53 56.60
C ALA A 405 57.39 1.49 55.49
N LEU A 406 56.59 2.55 55.31
CA LEU A 406 55.64 2.66 54.19
C LEU A 406 56.36 2.74 52.85
N THR A 407 57.39 3.58 52.72
CA THR A 407 58.16 3.70 51.46
C THR A 407 58.99 2.44 51.17
N GLY A 408 59.37 1.70 52.21
CA GLY A 408 59.99 0.38 52.12
C GLY A 408 59.03 -0.78 51.88
N GLY A 409 57.72 -0.54 51.69
CA GLY A 409 56.73 -1.59 51.38
C GLY A 409 56.35 -2.49 52.55
N ASN A 410 56.67 -2.11 53.79
CA ASN A 410 56.33 -2.84 55.02
C ASN A 410 55.23 -2.14 55.81
N PRO A 411 53.95 -2.24 55.39
CA PRO A 411 52.84 -1.51 56.01
C PRO A 411 52.57 -1.91 57.47
N GLN A 412 52.90 -3.15 57.86
CA GLN A 412 52.73 -3.63 59.24
C GLN A 412 53.68 -2.94 60.21
N LEU A 413 54.95 -2.79 59.83
CA LEU A 413 55.94 -2.04 60.61
C LEU A 413 55.57 -0.56 60.68
N ALA A 414 55.02 -0.01 59.60
CA ALA A 414 54.52 1.36 59.61
C ALA A 414 53.34 1.55 60.56
N GLU A 415 52.35 0.65 60.52
CA GLU A 415 51.19 0.68 61.42
C GLU A 415 51.61 0.58 62.89
N GLN A 416 52.57 -0.30 63.21
CA GLN A 416 53.13 -0.40 64.56
C GLN A 416 53.80 0.90 65.00
N ALA A 417 54.66 1.49 64.17
CA ALA A 417 55.35 2.74 64.49
C ALA A 417 54.37 3.93 64.62
N PHE A 418 53.33 4.03 63.77
CA PHE A 418 52.26 5.02 63.93
C PHE A 418 51.44 4.79 65.20
N THR A 419 51.12 3.55 65.54
CA THR A 419 50.37 3.22 66.76
C THR A 419 51.18 3.55 68.01
N GLN A 420 52.49 3.27 68.01
CA GLN A 420 53.40 3.65 69.08
C GLN A 420 53.51 5.18 69.21
N ALA A 421 53.55 5.91 68.10
CA ALA A 421 53.54 7.38 68.09
C ALA A 421 52.25 7.93 68.70
N LEU A 422 51.09 7.36 68.33
CA LEU A 422 49.79 7.73 68.89
C LEU A 422 49.71 7.40 70.39
N GLY A 423 50.31 6.30 70.85
CA GLY A 423 50.34 5.93 72.27
C GLY A 423 51.11 6.89 73.17
N LYS A 424 51.92 7.80 72.62
CA LYS A 424 52.55 8.89 73.36
C LYS A 424 51.56 10.01 73.73
N VAL A 425 50.38 10.03 73.10
CA VAL A 425 49.24 10.91 73.44
C VAL A 425 47.99 10.05 73.65
N PRO A 426 47.76 9.52 74.88
CA PRO A 426 46.75 8.49 75.15
C PRO A 426 45.33 8.84 74.71
N GLU A 427 44.95 10.11 74.81
CA GLU A 427 43.63 10.61 74.39
C GLU A 427 43.44 10.48 72.87
N VAL A 428 44.50 10.73 72.08
CA VAL A 428 44.49 10.60 70.62
C VAL A 428 44.50 9.12 70.20
N LEU A 429 45.25 8.27 70.90
CA LEU A 429 45.20 6.82 70.68
C LEU A 429 43.81 6.26 70.95
N THR A 430 43.16 6.68 72.04
CA THR A 430 41.80 6.26 72.40
C THR A 430 40.79 6.68 71.33
N ALA A 431 40.86 7.93 70.87
CA ALA A 431 40.01 8.43 69.77
C ALA A 431 40.26 7.64 68.47
N HIS A 432 41.52 7.38 68.12
CA HIS A 432 41.88 6.60 66.93
C HIS A 432 41.34 5.16 67.01
N GLN A 433 41.48 4.48 68.14
CA GLN A 433 40.96 3.13 68.35
C GLN A 433 39.42 3.09 68.29
N PHE A 434 38.75 4.11 68.83
CA PHE A 434 37.30 4.25 68.71
C PHE A 434 36.87 4.37 67.24
N PHE A 435 37.52 5.24 66.45
CA PHE A 435 37.19 5.39 65.03
C PHE A 435 37.53 4.15 64.20
N LEU A 436 38.64 3.46 64.47
CA LEU A 436 38.98 2.20 63.81
C LEU A 436 37.94 1.11 64.13
N THR A 437 37.53 1.00 65.39
CA THR A 437 36.51 0.03 65.80
C THR A 437 35.17 0.34 65.15
N LYS A 438 34.77 1.62 65.14
CA LYS A 438 33.55 2.09 64.48
C LYS A 438 33.60 1.82 62.97
N GLN A 439 34.72 2.11 62.30
CA GLN A 439 34.92 1.82 60.88
C GLN A 439 34.83 0.32 60.58
N LYS A 440 35.44 -0.53 61.41
CA LYS A 440 35.33 -2.00 61.28
C LYS A 440 33.90 -2.49 61.46
N GLN A 441 33.15 -1.93 62.42
CA GLN A 441 31.74 -2.28 62.64
C GLN A 441 30.85 -1.81 61.49
N GLU A 442 31.07 -0.61 60.96
CA GLU A 442 30.36 -0.10 59.79
C GLU A 442 30.67 -0.94 58.54
N GLU A 443 31.93 -1.35 58.33
CA GLU A 443 32.31 -2.25 57.24
C GLU A 443 31.68 -3.63 57.38
N ALA A 444 31.64 -4.21 58.60
CA ALA A 444 31.00 -5.49 58.85
C ALA A 444 29.49 -5.42 58.59
N SER A 445 28.83 -4.37 59.08
CA SER A 445 27.38 -4.14 58.87
C SER A 445 27.07 -3.96 57.37
N ARG A 446 27.93 -3.23 56.64
CA ARG A 446 27.81 -3.04 55.20
C ARG A 446 27.97 -4.35 54.43
N LYS A 447 28.94 -5.20 54.79
CA LYS A 447 29.12 -6.53 54.18
C LYS A 447 27.89 -7.41 54.40
N GLN A 448 27.38 -7.46 55.63
CA GLN A 448 26.17 -8.22 55.95
C GLN A 448 24.94 -7.73 55.15
N ALA A 449 24.77 -6.41 55.01
CA ALA A 449 23.67 -5.84 54.24
C ALA A 449 23.78 -6.17 52.73
N ILE A 450 25.00 -6.21 52.18
CA ILE A 450 25.25 -6.67 50.80
C ILE A 450 24.88 -8.14 50.65
N GLU A 451 25.38 -9.01 51.53
CA GLU A 451 25.12 -10.45 51.48
C GLU A 451 23.62 -10.76 51.58
N GLN A 452 22.90 -10.09 52.48
CA GLN A 452 21.46 -10.23 52.61
C GLN A 452 20.73 -9.77 51.33
N ALA A 453 21.08 -8.60 50.79
CA ALA A 453 20.45 -8.08 49.58
C ALA A 453 20.73 -8.97 48.35
N LEU A 454 21.93 -9.56 48.25
CA LEU A 454 22.26 -10.54 47.21
C LEU A 454 21.46 -11.84 47.37
N GLY A 455 21.33 -12.35 48.60
CA GLY A 455 20.51 -13.53 48.88
C GLY A 455 19.04 -13.32 48.52
N GLU A 456 18.47 -12.16 48.88
CA GLU A 456 17.11 -11.75 48.47
C GLU A 456 16.98 -11.67 46.93
N ALA A 457 18.00 -11.14 46.26
CA ALA A 457 18.00 -10.99 44.81
C ALA A 457 18.04 -12.35 44.09
N GLU A 458 18.91 -13.26 44.53
CA GLU A 458 19.06 -14.60 43.96
C GLU A 458 17.81 -15.45 44.16
N GLU A 459 17.18 -15.36 45.33
CA GLU A 459 15.94 -16.09 45.61
C GLU A 459 14.78 -15.55 44.75
N ALA A 460 14.65 -14.22 44.65
CA ALA A 460 13.68 -13.59 43.76
C ALA A 460 13.92 -13.95 42.28
N PHE A 461 15.19 -14.09 41.87
CA PHE A 461 15.56 -14.49 40.51
C PHE A 461 15.14 -15.95 40.24
N LYS A 462 15.43 -16.88 41.16
CA LYS A 462 15.03 -18.30 41.05
C LYS A 462 13.51 -18.47 40.98
N GLN A 463 12.76 -17.62 41.67
CA GLN A 463 11.29 -17.61 41.65
C GLN A 463 10.68 -16.95 40.40
N GLY A 464 11.50 -16.42 39.47
CA GLY A 464 11.03 -15.68 38.29
C GLY A 464 10.50 -14.27 38.60
N ALA A 465 10.67 -13.77 39.82
CA ALA A 465 10.29 -12.44 40.25
C ALA A 465 11.36 -11.40 39.87
N TYR A 466 11.63 -11.26 38.56
CA TYR A 466 12.77 -10.48 38.05
C TYR A 466 12.79 -9.00 38.46
N ARG A 467 11.62 -8.38 38.68
CA ARG A 467 11.54 -7.01 39.20
C ARG A 467 11.99 -6.91 40.66
N ASN A 468 11.68 -7.92 41.47
CA ASN A 468 12.13 -7.96 42.86
C ASN A 468 13.63 -8.27 42.90
N ALA A 469 14.10 -9.18 42.05
CA ALA A 469 15.50 -9.51 41.90
C ALA A 469 16.34 -8.27 41.54
N ILE A 470 15.94 -7.49 40.53
CA ILE A 470 16.71 -6.30 40.14
C ILE A 470 16.71 -5.23 41.24
N ASN A 471 15.60 -5.02 41.94
CA ASN A 471 15.53 -4.07 43.06
C ASN A 471 16.48 -4.47 44.20
N ALA A 472 16.56 -5.78 44.50
CA ALA A 472 17.46 -6.30 45.51
C ALA A 472 18.94 -6.22 45.07
N TYR A 473 19.26 -6.50 43.79
CA TYR A 473 20.60 -6.26 43.23
C TYR A 473 20.98 -4.77 43.26
N THR A 474 20.06 -3.85 42.95
CA THR A 474 20.29 -2.41 43.06
C THR A 474 20.56 -2.00 44.50
N ARG A 475 19.83 -2.58 45.47
CA ARG A 475 20.08 -2.35 46.90
C ARG A 475 21.47 -2.83 47.32
N ALA A 476 21.88 -4.03 46.89
CA ALA A 476 23.23 -4.54 47.14
C ALA A 476 24.32 -3.60 46.59
N LEU A 477 24.15 -3.10 45.36
CA LEU A 477 25.07 -2.14 44.75
C LEU A 477 25.07 -0.78 45.47
N SER A 478 23.94 -0.35 46.04
CA SER A 478 23.85 0.91 46.80
C SER A 478 24.63 0.89 48.13
N PHE A 479 24.95 -0.29 48.65
CA PHE A 479 25.82 -0.45 49.82
C PHE A 479 27.32 -0.41 49.46
N LEU A 480 27.70 -0.39 48.18
CA LEU A 480 29.08 -0.17 47.77
C LEU A 480 29.44 1.33 47.89
N PRO A 481 30.71 1.68 48.14
CA PRO A 481 31.17 3.08 48.17
C PRO A 481 31.26 3.66 46.75
N LEU A 482 30.12 3.73 46.06
CA LEU A 482 29.94 4.25 44.72
C LEU A 482 28.90 5.38 44.75
N GLU A 483 29.05 6.36 43.86
CA GLU A 483 28.04 7.40 43.70
C GLU A 483 26.71 6.80 43.22
N LYS A 484 25.59 7.30 43.77
CA LYS A 484 24.24 6.82 43.43
C LYS A 484 23.96 6.85 41.92
N GLU A 485 24.35 7.93 41.25
CA GLU A 485 24.20 8.07 39.78
C GLU A 485 25.00 7.02 39.00
N ARG A 486 26.13 6.54 39.56
CA ARG A 486 26.92 5.46 38.95
C ARG A 486 26.23 4.11 39.15
N VAL A 487 25.62 3.87 40.31
CA VAL A 487 24.82 2.67 40.59
C VAL A 487 23.63 2.61 39.63
N ASP A 488 22.85 3.69 39.55
CA ASP A 488 21.65 3.76 38.68
C ASP A 488 22.01 3.53 37.20
N ARG A 489 23.08 4.16 36.71
CA ARG A 489 23.60 3.93 35.34
C ARG A 489 24.05 2.50 35.12
N THR A 490 24.72 1.88 36.10
CA THR A 490 25.20 0.50 36.00
C THR A 490 24.03 -0.47 35.90
N VAL A 491 23.00 -0.30 36.73
CA VAL A 491 21.77 -1.11 36.70
C VAL A 491 21.05 -0.95 35.36
N ALA A 492 20.87 0.29 34.89
CA ALA A 492 20.24 0.55 33.60
C ALA A 492 21.00 -0.08 32.43
N ASN A 493 22.34 -0.01 32.44
CA ASN A 493 23.18 -0.63 31.42
C ASN A 493 23.06 -2.16 31.44
N ILE A 494 23.06 -2.79 32.62
CA ILE A 494 22.87 -4.25 32.75
C ILE A 494 21.52 -4.69 32.20
N GLN A 495 20.44 -3.98 32.55
CA GLN A 495 19.10 -4.26 32.03
C GLN A 495 19.05 -4.12 30.51
N LYS A 496 19.62 -3.04 29.98
CA LYS A 496 19.70 -2.78 28.55
C LYS A 496 20.48 -3.87 27.83
N SER A 497 21.65 -4.27 28.33
CA SER A 497 22.45 -5.35 27.75
C SER A 497 21.71 -6.69 27.74
N GLY A 498 20.98 -7.02 28.81
CA GLY A 498 20.14 -8.23 28.85
C GLY A 498 19.03 -8.22 27.79
N TYR A 499 18.35 -7.09 27.61
CA TYR A 499 17.35 -6.92 26.57
C TYR A 499 17.95 -7.00 25.15
N GLU A 500 19.08 -6.32 24.92
CA GLU A 500 19.77 -6.34 23.63
C GLU A 500 20.26 -7.74 23.25
N LEU A 501 20.77 -8.52 24.21
CA LEU A 501 21.19 -9.90 23.99
C LEU A 501 20.00 -10.79 23.60
N LEU A 502 18.88 -10.68 24.32
CA LEU A 502 17.67 -11.45 24.02
C LEU A 502 17.11 -11.08 22.64
N LEU A 503 17.06 -9.79 22.32
CA LEU A 503 16.60 -9.32 21.02
C LEU A 503 17.51 -9.80 19.89
N ALA A 504 18.84 -9.76 20.10
CA ALA A 504 19.81 -10.28 19.14
C ALA A 504 19.64 -11.78 18.90
N GLU A 505 19.40 -12.57 19.96
CA GLU A 505 19.18 -14.00 19.86
C GLU A 505 17.84 -14.32 19.18
N GLN A 506 16.76 -13.63 19.54
CA GLN A 506 15.47 -13.75 18.84
C GLN A 506 15.59 -13.41 17.36
N LYS A 507 16.31 -12.33 17.03
CA LYS A 507 16.59 -11.95 15.65
C LYS A 507 17.41 -13.04 14.94
N ARG A 508 18.39 -13.64 15.59
CA ARG A 508 19.21 -14.74 15.03
C ARG A 508 18.35 -15.96 14.70
N LEU A 509 17.52 -16.41 15.65
CA LEU A 509 16.60 -17.55 15.46
C LEU A 509 15.57 -17.25 14.36
N ALA A 510 14.91 -16.10 14.43
CA ALA A 510 13.94 -15.67 13.41
C ALA A 510 14.57 -15.56 12.01
N THR A 511 15.85 -15.13 11.92
CA THR A 511 16.60 -15.08 10.67
C THR A 511 16.89 -16.47 10.10
N GLN A 512 17.16 -17.45 10.95
CA GLN A 512 17.38 -18.82 10.52
C GLN A 512 16.08 -19.44 9.97
N ASP A 513 14.97 -19.28 10.67
CA ASP A 513 13.68 -19.87 10.29
C ASP A 513 13.06 -19.17 9.06
N ALA A 514 13.25 -17.86 8.92
CA ALA A 514 12.78 -17.06 7.79
C ALA A 514 13.47 -17.41 6.46
N ALA A 515 14.66 -18.01 6.48
CA ALA A 515 15.45 -18.29 5.27
C ALA A 515 14.70 -19.22 4.30
N SER A 516 13.96 -20.21 4.83
CA SER A 516 13.16 -21.15 4.04
C SER A 516 12.04 -20.45 3.26
N LEU A 517 11.26 -19.60 3.94
CA LEU A 517 10.17 -18.82 3.35
C LEU A 517 10.68 -17.81 2.31
N LEU A 518 11.84 -17.20 2.54
CA LEU A 518 12.46 -16.31 1.56
C LEU A 518 12.85 -17.09 0.30
N SER A 519 13.45 -18.27 0.45
CA SER A 519 13.82 -19.13 -0.68
C SER A 519 12.60 -19.57 -1.48
N GLU A 520 11.52 -19.96 -0.81
CA GLU A 520 10.25 -20.34 -1.44
C GLU A 520 9.61 -19.17 -2.20
N GLY A 521 9.59 -17.98 -1.59
CA GLY A 521 9.11 -16.76 -2.24
C GLY A 521 9.94 -16.41 -3.49
N ASN A 522 11.27 -16.46 -3.39
CA ASN A 522 12.17 -16.22 -4.51
C ASN A 522 12.00 -17.22 -5.65
N ARG A 523 11.83 -18.52 -5.31
CA ARG A 523 11.56 -19.55 -6.31
C ARG A 523 10.23 -19.31 -7.02
N SER A 524 9.17 -19.01 -6.26
CA SER A 524 7.85 -18.73 -6.83
C SER A 524 7.88 -17.47 -7.72
N LEU A 525 8.66 -16.46 -7.34
CA LEU A 525 8.88 -15.26 -8.13
C LEU A 525 9.57 -15.58 -9.48
N LEU A 526 10.61 -16.42 -9.45
CA LEU A 526 11.33 -16.87 -10.65
C LEU A 526 10.45 -17.75 -11.55
N ASP A 527 9.60 -18.59 -10.97
CA ASP A 527 8.66 -19.45 -11.69
C ASP A 527 7.47 -18.67 -12.29
N GLY A 528 7.40 -17.34 -12.11
CA GLY A 528 6.28 -16.51 -12.57
C GLY A 528 4.98 -16.71 -11.80
N ARG A 529 5.03 -17.41 -10.66
CA ARG A 529 3.89 -17.66 -9.76
C ARG A 529 3.78 -16.54 -8.72
N TYR A 530 3.47 -15.34 -9.21
CA TYR A 530 3.55 -14.11 -8.42
C TYR A 530 2.65 -14.09 -7.17
N SER A 531 1.45 -14.68 -7.23
CA SER A 531 0.56 -14.79 -6.07
C SER A 531 1.15 -15.63 -4.93
N GLN A 532 1.77 -16.76 -5.29
CA GLN A 532 2.45 -17.66 -4.33
C GLN A 532 3.69 -16.98 -3.76
N ALA A 533 4.46 -16.26 -4.59
CA ALA A 533 5.61 -15.47 -4.13
C ALA A 533 5.21 -14.43 -3.07
N VAL A 534 4.16 -13.65 -3.34
CA VAL A 534 3.63 -12.66 -2.37
C VAL A 534 3.19 -13.34 -1.07
N ALA A 535 2.50 -14.48 -1.15
CA ALA A 535 2.06 -15.21 0.04
C ALA A 535 3.24 -15.68 0.93
N SER A 536 4.29 -16.24 0.33
CA SER A 536 5.49 -16.67 1.07
C SER A 536 6.22 -15.49 1.72
N TYR A 537 6.37 -14.36 1.01
CA TYR A 537 6.99 -13.16 1.58
C TYR A 537 6.14 -12.51 2.69
N LEU A 538 4.81 -12.44 2.53
CA LEU A 538 3.92 -11.92 3.58
C LEU A 538 3.94 -12.82 4.83
N THR A 539 3.98 -14.13 4.63
CA THR A 539 4.10 -15.10 5.74
C THR A 539 5.42 -14.89 6.50
N LEU A 540 6.51 -14.60 5.79
CA LEU A 540 7.79 -14.24 6.41
C LEU A 540 7.67 -12.96 7.23
N LEU A 541 7.06 -11.91 6.69
CA LEU A 541 6.87 -10.64 7.40
C LEU A 541 5.98 -10.80 8.66
N GLN A 542 4.98 -11.67 8.59
CA GLN A 542 4.05 -11.91 9.70
C GLN A 542 4.67 -12.78 10.81
N ARG A 543 5.35 -13.89 10.47
CA ARG A 543 5.95 -14.79 11.46
C ARG A 543 7.29 -14.30 11.99
N TYR A 544 8.08 -13.62 11.17
CA TYR A 544 9.47 -13.26 11.50
C TYR A 544 9.76 -11.77 11.21
N PRO A 545 9.02 -10.84 11.86
CA PRO A 545 9.10 -9.40 11.59
C PRO A 545 10.45 -8.77 11.96
N GLN A 546 11.27 -9.44 12.77
CA GLN A 546 12.60 -8.96 13.16
C GLN A 546 13.74 -9.63 12.38
N SER A 547 13.43 -10.54 11.44
CA SER A 547 14.43 -11.28 10.67
C SER A 547 15.24 -10.37 9.72
N ALA A 548 16.46 -10.77 9.41
CA ALA A 548 17.30 -10.04 8.45
C ALA A 548 16.74 -10.06 7.02
N GLN A 549 15.83 -10.98 6.71
CA GLN A 549 15.23 -11.20 5.40
C GLN A 549 14.05 -10.26 5.09
N VAL A 550 13.56 -9.50 6.07
CA VAL A 550 12.43 -8.57 5.90
C VAL A 550 12.61 -7.59 4.72
N PRO A 551 13.76 -6.94 4.51
CA PRO A 551 13.95 -6.05 3.36
C PRO A 551 13.86 -6.80 2.02
N GLN A 552 14.46 -7.99 1.94
CA GLN A 552 14.44 -8.82 0.74
C GLN A 552 13.04 -9.35 0.43
N ALA A 553 12.27 -9.73 1.45
CA ALA A 553 10.88 -10.15 1.29
C ALA A 553 10.00 -8.98 0.81
N THR A 554 10.20 -7.77 1.35
CA THR A 554 9.48 -6.56 0.93
C THR A 554 9.78 -6.20 -0.52
N GLU A 555 11.05 -6.29 -0.92
CA GLU A 555 11.47 -6.10 -2.32
C GLU A 555 10.89 -7.20 -3.23
N GLY A 556 10.88 -8.45 -2.76
CA GLY A 556 10.28 -9.59 -3.45
C GLY A 556 8.79 -9.40 -3.72
N ILE A 557 8.03 -8.87 -2.77
CA ILE A 557 6.61 -8.51 -2.95
C ILE A 557 6.45 -7.49 -4.07
N ARG A 558 7.28 -6.44 -4.10
CA ARG A 558 7.25 -5.42 -5.15
C ARG A 558 7.54 -6.03 -6.52
N LYS A 559 8.60 -6.83 -6.63
CA LYS A 559 8.96 -7.54 -7.87
C LYS A 559 7.85 -8.48 -8.34
N ALA A 560 7.16 -9.15 -7.42
CA ALA A 560 6.03 -10.01 -7.77
C ALA A 560 4.85 -9.21 -8.35
N PHE A 561 4.53 -8.06 -7.77
CA PHE A 561 3.50 -7.17 -8.33
C PHE A 561 3.88 -6.60 -9.70
N ASP A 562 5.13 -6.17 -9.88
CA ASP A 562 5.64 -5.67 -11.16
C ASP A 562 5.60 -6.78 -12.24
N GLY A 563 6.00 -8.00 -11.87
CA GLY A 563 5.92 -9.17 -12.73
C GLY A 563 4.48 -9.51 -13.13
N GLN A 564 3.55 -9.51 -12.18
CA GLN A 564 2.12 -9.77 -12.43
C GLN A 564 1.51 -8.71 -13.36
N THR A 565 1.85 -7.44 -13.14
CA THR A 565 1.41 -6.33 -13.99
C THR A 565 1.96 -6.48 -15.40
N SER A 566 3.22 -6.88 -15.54
CA SER A 566 3.86 -7.12 -16.83
C SER A 566 3.22 -8.30 -17.58
N GLN A 567 2.92 -9.41 -16.90
CA GLN A 567 2.17 -10.52 -17.50
C GLN A 567 0.77 -10.12 -17.95
N MET A 568 0.07 -9.30 -17.15
CA MET A 568 -1.24 -8.78 -17.54
C MET A 568 -1.13 -7.88 -18.77
N SER A 569 -0.13 -6.99 -18.82
CA SER A 569 0.16 -6.14 -19.97
C SER A 569 0.43 -6.95 -21.24
N LEU A 570 1.28 -7.98 -21.16
CA LEU A 570 1.53 -8.88 -22.30
C LEU A 570 0.27 -9.59 -22.78
N ARG A 571 -0.61 -10.02 -21.86
CA ARG A 571 -1.92 -10.59 -22.22
C ARG A 571 -2.82 -9.57 -22.90
N ILE A 572 -2.84 -8.32 -22.43
CA ILE A 572 -3.59 -7.22 -23.07
C ILE A 572 -3.06 -6.99 -24.47
N THR A 573 -1.75 -6.86 -24.66
CA THR A 573 -1.14 -6.68 -25.99
C THR A 573 -1.41 -7.87 -26.91
N GLN A 574 -1.40 -9.10 -26.38
CA GLN A 574 -1.77 -10.28 -27.17
C GLN A 574 -3.25 -10.26 -27.57
N LEU A 575 -4.14 -9.83 -26.68
CA LEU A 575 -5.55 -9.65 -26.99
C LEU A 575 -5.78 -8.55 -28.03
N GLU A 576 -5.09 -7.41 -27.92
CA GLU A 576 -5.11 -6.33 -28.91
C GLU A 576 -4.59 -6.82 -30.26
N GLY A 577 -3.52 -7.61 -30.28
CA GLY A 577 -3.00 -8.28 -31.46
C GLY A 577 -4.06 -9.15 -32.13
N ASN A 578 -4.68 -10.06 -31.37
CA ASN A 578 -5.75 -10.92 -31.87
C ASN A 578 -6.96 -10.13 -32.38
N ILE A 579 -7.34 -9.04 -31.71
CA ILE A 579 -8.41 -8.13 -32.16
C ILE A 579 -8.04 -7.49 -33.49
N ASN A 580 -6.80 -7.03 -33.65
CA ASN A 580 -6.33 -6.45 -34.90
C ASN A 580 -6.28 -7.49 -36.03
N THR A 581 -5.85 -8.73 -35.75
CA THR A 581 -5.88 -9.82 -36.73
C THR A 581 -7.31 -10.13 -37.18
N LEU A 582 -8.24 -10.27 -36.23
CA LEU A 582 -9.66 -10.47 -36.52
C LEU A 582 -10.26 -9.29 -37.32
N GLN A 583 -9.83 -8.06 -37.03
CA GLN A 583 -10.27 -6.88 -37.78
C GLN A 583 -9.71 -6.86 -39.21
N GLN A 584 -8.45 -7.28 -39.40
CA GLN A 584 -7.83 -7.43 -40.71
C GLN A 584 -8.48 -8.55 -41.52
N GLU A 585 -8.73 -9.71 -40.91
CA GLU A 585 -9.46 -10.82 -41.52
C GLU A 585 -10.86 -10.37 -41.94
N LYS A 586 -11.58 -9.67 -41.06
CA LYS A 586 -12.88 -9.07 -41.38
C LYS A 586 -12.79 -8.13 -42.58
N ASN A 587 -11.81 -7.23 -42.61
CA ASN A 587 -11.63 -6.28 -43.71
C ASN A 587 -11.23 -6.98 -45.02
N ALA A 588 -10.38 -8.00 -44.96
CA ALA A 588 -9.99 -8.81 -46.10
C ALA A 588 -11.19 -9.61 -46.64
N LEU A 589 -11.99 -10.20 -45.76
CA LEU A 589 -13.25 -10.87 -46.13
C LEU A 589 -14.21 -9.90 -46.81
N GLN A 590 -14.31 -8.68 -46.28
CA GLN A 590 -15.17 -7.62 -46.82
C GLN A 590 -14.67 -7.14 -48.20
N ALA A 591 -13.35 -7.03 -48.39
CA ALA A 591 -12.74 -6.72 -49.67
C ALA A 591 -12.90 -7.86 -50.68
N SER A 592 -12.71 -9.12 -50.27
CA SER A 592 -12.97 -10.28 -51.12
C SER A 592 -14.45 -10.38 -51.52
N LEU A 593 -15.38 -10.07 -50.61
CA LEU A 593 -16.82 -9.98 -50.91
C LEU A 593 -17.12 -8.85 -51.90
N GLN A 594 -16.42 -7.72 -51.82
CA GLN A 594 -16.57 -6.61 -52.75
C GLN A 594 -16.00 -6.95 -54.14
N GLN A 595 -14.82 -7.57 -54.18
CA GLN A 595 -14.15 -7.98 -55.40
C GLN A 595 -14.92 -9.11 -56.10
N LEU A 596 -15.51 -10.04 -55.34
CA LEU A 596 -16.44 -11.07 -55.85
C LEU A 596 -17.69 -10.45 -56.48
N LYS A 597 -18.22 -9.37 -55.91
CA LYS A 597 -19.34 -8.61 -56.53
C LYS A 597 -18.92 -7.94 -57.85
N GLU A 598 -17.66 -7.54 -57.97
CA GLU A 598 -17.13 -6.84 -59.15
C GLU A 598 -16.63 -7.79 -60.26
N THR A 599 -16.24 -9.03 -59.95
CA THR A 599 -15.64 -9.98 -60.93
C THR A 599 -16.54 -11.13 -61.37
N SER A 600 -17.71 -11.36 -60.77
CA SER A 600 -18.54 -12.54 -61.08
C SER A 600 -19.45 -12.35 -62.30
N GLY A 601 -18.87 -12.52 -63.49
CA GLY A 601 -19.59 -12.75 -64.75
C GLY A 601 -20.15 -14.18 -64.91
N SER A 602 -19.93 -15.09 -63.96
CA SER A 602 -20.49 -16.45 -63.98
C SER A 602 -20.98 -16.89 -62.59
N ARG A 603 -22.30 -17.10 -62.50
CA ARG A 603 -23.08 -17.33 -61.27
C ARG A 603 -22.77 -18.67 -60.55
N ALA A 604 -22.16 -19.63 -61.24
CA ALA A 604 -21.91 -20.97 -60.70
C ALA A 604 -20.69 -21.02 -59.76
N GLU A 605 -19.61 -20.31 -60.08
CA GLU A 605 -18.42 -20.22 -59.24
C GLU A 605 -18.69 -19.37 -57.98
N PHE A 606 -19.53 -18.33 -58.09
CA PHE A 606 -19.99 -17.52 -56.97
C PHE A 606 -20.74 -18.36 -55.93
N ASN A 607 -21.66 -19.25 -56.36
CA ASN A 607 -22.41 -20.12 -55.45
C ASN A 607 -21.51 -21.17 -54.78
N GLN A 608 -20.55 -21.78 -55.49
CA GLN A 608 -19.59 -22.70 -54.88
C GLN A 608 -18.66 -22.01 -53.87
N GLN A 609 -18.20 -20.79 -54.18
CA GLN A 609 -17.36 -20.02 -53.26
C GLN A 609 -18.14 -19.47 -52.06
N MET A 610 -19.40 -19.08 -52.25
CA MET A 610 -20.30 -18.71 -51.15
C MET A 610 -20.55 -19.87 -50.19
N GLU A 611 -20.76 -21.08 -50.71
CA GLU A 611 -20.98 -22.26 -49.87
C GLU A 611 -19.68 -22.68 -49.15
N ALA A 612 -18.52 -22.53 -49.79
CA ALA A 612 -17.22 -22.71 -49.16
C ALA A 612 -16.97 -21.70 -48.03
N LEU A 613 -17.28 -20.41 -48.26
CA LEU A 613 -17.21 -19.35 -47.24
C LEU A 613 -18.18 -19.58 -46.09
N LYS A 614 -19.41 -20.04 -46.36
CA LYS A 614 -20.40 -20.41 -45.34
C LYS A 614 -19.88 -21.55 -44.46
N ASN A 615 -19.29 -22.57 -45.08
CA ASN A 615 -18.70 -23.70 -44.38
C ASN A 615 -17.43 -23.32 -43.60
N GLN A 616 -16.65 -22.36 -44.10
CA GLN A 616 -15.50 -21.80 -43.38
C GLN A 616 -15.95 -20.98 -42.17
N HIS A 617 -16.94 -20.10 -42.32
CA HIS A 617 -17.54 -19.35 -41.22
C HIS A 617 -18.16 -20.25 -40.15
N ALA A 618 -18.80 -21.35 -40.56
CA ALA A 618 -19.34 -22.34 -39.64
C ALA A 618 -18.22 -23.05 -38.85
N LYS A 619 -17.10 -23.39 -39.49
CA LYS A 619 -15.93 -23.98 -38.83
C LYS A 619 -15.24 -23.02 -37.88
N GLU A 620 -15.11 -21.75 -38.24
CA GLU A 620 -14.53 -20.69 -37.40
C GLU A 620 -15.43 -20.36 -36.21
N LYS A 621 -16.76 -20.33 -36.40
CA LYS A 621 -17.69 -20.21 -35.28
C LYS A 621 -17.55 -21.39 -34.30
N LEU A 622 -17.43 -22.60 -34.83
CA LEU A 622 -17.28 -23.81 -34.01
C LEU A 622 -15.92 -23.87 -33.29
N SER A 623 -14.85 -23.38 -33.91
CA SER A 623 -13.52 -23.30 -33.27
C SER A 623 -13.49 -22.23 -32.19
N LEU A 624 -14.17 -21.10 -32.41
CA LEU A 624 -14.31 -20.03 -31.44
C LEU A 624 -15.17 -20.47 -30.24
N GLU A 625 -16.29 -21.17 -30.46
CA GLU A 625 -17.09 -21.78 -29.38
C GLU A 625 -16.27 -22.78 -28.56
N ARG A 626 -15.48 -23.65 -29.21
CA ARG A 626 -14.59 -24.59 -28.51
C ARG A 626 -13.51 -23.87 -27.71
N ALA A 627 -12.94 -22.80 -28.25
CA ALA A 627 -11.96 -21.98 -27.53
C ALA A 627 -12.57 -21.31 -26.29
N TYR A 628 -13.79 -20.79 -26.40
CA TYR A 628 -14.52 -20.24 -25.26
C TYR A 628 -14.85 -21.32 -24.22
N GLN A 629 -15.31 -22.50 -24.64
CA GLN A 629 -15.59 -23.61 -23.71
C GLN A 629 -14.33 -24.10 -23.00
N ALA A 630 -13.20 -24.24 -23.71
CA ALA A 630 -11.92 -24.59 -23.11
C ALA A 630 -11.45 -23.53 -22.11
N ARG A 631 -11.67 -22.25 -22.41
CA ARG A 631 -11.35 -21.14 -21.51
C ARG A 631 -12.21 -21.16 -20.25
N ILE A 632 -13.52 -21.40 -20.39
CA ILE A 632 -14.44 -21.54 -19.25
C ILE A 632 -13.99 -22.69 -18.36
N ALA A 633 -13.68 -23.85 -18.93
CA ALA A 633 -13.18 -25.01 -18.18
C ALA A 633 -11.86 -24.70 -17.43
N SER A 634 -10.94 -23.95 -18.05
CA SER A 634 -9.69 -23.54 -17.39
C SER A 634 -9.91 -22.59 -16.22
N LEU A 635 -10.87 -21.66 -16.34
CA LEU A 635 -11.23 -20.72 -15.28
C LEU A 635 -11.94 -21.43 -14.12
N GLU A 636 -12.79 -22.41 -14.42
CA GLU A 636 -13.45 -23.25 -13.40
C GLU A 636 -12.42 -24.08 -12.61
N GLN A 637 -11.39 -24.60 -13.29
CA GLN A 637 -10.27 -25.27 -12.62
C GLN A 637 -9.47 -24.31 -11.72
N GLU A 638 -9.15 -23.11 -12.19
CA GLU A 638 -8.42 -22.10 -11.42
C GLU A 638 -9.21 -21.64 -10.17
N ILE A 639 -10.52 -21.43 -10.29
CA ILE A 639 -11.42 -21.13 -9.15
C ILE A 639 -11.43 -22.29 -8.14
N THR A 640 -11.44 -23.53 -8.63
CA THR A 640 -11.42 -24.72 -7.77
C THR A 640 -10.09 -24.85 -7.02
N GLU A 641 -8.97 -24.57 -7.69
CA GLU A 641 -7.62 -24.55 -7.11
C GLU A 641 -7.50 -23.46 -6.02
N LEU A 642 -8.00 -22.24 -6.29
CA LEU A 642 -8.02 -21.13 -5.34
C LEU A 642 -8.88 -21.44 -4.11
N ARG A 643 -10.02 -22.11 -4.28
CA ARG A 643 -10.86 -22.59 -3.17
C ARG A 643 -10.14 -23.62 -2.32
N ARG A 644 -9.43 -24.56 -2.95
CA ARG A 644 -8.63 -25.56 -2.23
C ARG A 644 -7.49 -24.91 -1.43
N GLN A 645 -6.78 -23.94 -2.02
CA GLN A 645 -5.74 -23.17 -1.33
C GLN A 645 -6.31 -22.37 -0.16
N ASN A 646 -7.47 -21.72 -0.32
CA ASN A 646 -8.15 -21.00 0.76
C ASN A 646 -8.67 -21.93 1.86
N ALA A 647 -9.19 -23.11 1.53
CA ALA A 647 -9.59 -24.12 2.51
C ALA A 647 -8.37 -24.62 3.30
N GLN A 648 -7.22 -24.80 2.65
CA GLN A 648 -5.96 -25.15 3.31
C GLN A 648 -5.44 -24.04 4.23
N LEU A 649 -5.56 -22.76 3.82
CA LEU A 649 -5.26 -21.60 4.65
C LEU A 649 -6.19 -21.50 5.87
N ALA A 650 -7.49 -21.80 5.71
CA ALA A 650 -8.46 -21.83 6.80
C ALA A 650 -8.20 -22.97 7.80
N THR A 651 -7.75 -24.15 7.34
CA THR A 651 -7.35 -25.25 8.23
C THR A 651 -6.03 -25.00 8.97
N THR A 652 -5.13 -24.19 8.41
CA THR A 652 -3.84 -23.85 9.04
C THR A 652 -3.96 -22.66 10.02
N ALA A 653 -5.07 -21.91 9.95
CA ALA A 653 -5.36 -20.72 10.74
C ALA A 653 -6.39 -20.97 11.87
N GLN A 654 -6.37 -22.14 12.50
CA GLN A 654 -7.02 -22.32 13.81
C GLN A 654 -6.23 -21.52 14.87
N GLY A 655 -6.42 -20.20 14.89
CA GLY A 655 -5.83 -19.31 15.91
C GLY A 655 -5.72 -17.83 15.57
N GLY A 656 -6.08 -17.36 14.36
CA GLY A 656 -5.87 -15.96 13.97
C GLY A 656 -7.04 -15.35 13.22
N VAL A 657 -7.54 -14.21 13.73
CA VAL A 657 -8.60 -13.39 13.13
C VAL A 657 -8.26 -13.09 11.66
N ILE A 658 -9.08 -13.60 10.74
CA ILE A 658 -8.97 -13.31 9.31
C ILE A 658 -9.08 -11.78 9.15
N PRO A 659 -8.10 -11.10 8.53
CA PRO A 659 -8.15 -9.67 8.30
C PRO A 659 -9.45 -9.27 7.60
N GLN A 660 -10.12 -8.23 8.09
CA GLN A 660 -11.45 -7.83 7.63
C GLN A 660 -11.49 -7.50 6.12
N ALA A 661 -10.37 -7.00 5.56
CA ALA A 661 -10.19 -6.79 4.13
C ALA A 661 -10.26 -8.09 3.31
N THR A 662 -9.78 -9.22 3.86
CA THR A 662 -9.85 -10.54 3.22
C THR A 662 -11.27 -11.09 3.27
N LEU A 663 -12.01 -10.88 4.36
CA LEU A 663 -13.43 -11.21 4.46
C LEU A 663 -14.29 -10.38 3.49
N GLU A 664 -13.97 -9.11 3.30
CA GLU A 664 -14.66 -8.25 2.32
C GLU A 664 -14.35 -8.64 0.88
N GLN A 665 -13.09 -8.98 0.57
CA GLN A 665 -12.73 -9.55 -0.73
C GLN A 665 -13.43 -10.87 -1.01
N LEU A 666 -13.59 -11.72 0.01
CA LEU A 666 -14.27 -13.01 -0.12
C LEU A 666 -15.77 -12.82 -0.38
N LYS A 667 -16.42 -11.90 0.35
CA LYS A 667 -17.83 -11.52 0.07
C LYS A 667 -18.01 -10.93 -1.32
N ARG A 668 -17.05 -10.12 -1.80
CA ARG A 668 -17.07 -9.56 -3.15
C ARG A 668 -16.88 -10.64 -4.22
N LEU A 669 -16.02 -11.62 -3.98
CA LEU A 669 -15.83 -12.75 -4.89
C LEU A 669 -17.06 -13.66 -4.91
N GLU A 670 -17.69 -13.91 -3.76
CA GLU A 670 -18.96 -14.64 -3.68
C GLU A 670 -20.09 -13.92 -4.42
N SER A 671 -20.18 -12.59 -4.33
CA SER A 671 -21.18 -11.83 -5.08
C SER A 671 -20.94 -11.90 -6.59
N ILE A 672 -19.67 -11.79 -7.02
CA ILE A 672 -19.29 -11.90 -8.44
C ILE A 672 -19.58 -13.31 -8.98
N GLU A 673 -19.28 -14.35 -8.20
CA GLU A 673 -19.57 -15.73 -8.59
C GLU A 673 -21.08 -15.97 -8.71
N LYS A 674 -21.86 -15.45 -7.78
CA LYS A 674 -23.32 -15.53 -7.84
C LYS A 674 -23.86 -14.84 -9.09
N GLU A 675 -23.42 -13.62 -9.38
CA GLU A 675 -23.81 -12.87 -10.59
C GLU A 675 -23.40 -13.63 -11.86
N TYR A 676 -22.21 -14.23 -11.89
CA TYR A 676 -21.74 -15.02 -13.02
C TYR A 676 -22.58 -16.30 -13.23
N ASN A 677 -22.94 -17.00 -12.15
CA ASN A 677 -23.78 -18.18 -12.22
C ASN A 677 -25.21 -17.85 -12.68
N GLU A 678 -25.74 -16.71 -12.29
CA GLU A 678 -27.04 -16.20 -12.76
C GLU A 678 -27.01 -15.91 -14.28
N VAL A 679 -25.95 -15.29 -14.78
CA VAL A 679 -25.72 -15.09 -16.23
C VAL A 679 -25.64 -16.43 -16.97
N LYS A 680 -24.87 -17.38 -16.44
CA LYS A 680 -24.66 -18.71 -17.04
C LYS A 680 -25.98 -19.49 -17.11
N ALA A 681 -26.78 -19.42 -16.05
CA ALA A 681 -28.11 -20.04 -16.01
C ALA A 681 -29.07 -19.40 -17.03
N ALA A 682 -29.13 -18.07 -17.08
CA ALA A 682 -29.96 -17.34 -18.04
C ALA A 682 -29.59 -17.65 -19.49
N TYR A 683 -28.28 -17.75 -19.79
CA TYR A 683 -27.80 -18.13 -21.12
C TYR A 683 -28.19 -19.56 -21.47
N LYS A 684 -28.02 -20.51 -20.55
CA LYS A 684 -28.40 -21.91 -20.77
C LYS A 684 -29.90 -22.06 -21.03
N GLU A 685 -30.72 -21.31 -20.32
CA GLU A 685 -32.17 -21.27 -20.54
C GLU A 685 -32.51 -20.73 -21.94
N TYR A 686 -31.94 -19.59 -22.32
CA TYR A 686 -32.10 -19.02 -23.67
C TYR A 686 -31.67 -20.01 -24.75
N ALA A 687 -30.45 -20.55 -24.68
CA ALA A 687 -29.91 -21.47 -25.67
C ALA A 687 -30.78 -22.73 -25.80
N SER A 688 -31.29 -23.26 -24.69
CA SER A 688 -32.21 -24.41 -24.74
C SER A 688 -33.53 -24.11 -25.45
N LYS A 689 -34.09 -22.90 -25.25
CA LYS A 689 -35.33 -22.47 -25.90
C LYS A 689 -35.10 -22.24 -27.40
N GLU A 690 -33.98 -21.63 -27.77
CA GLU A 690 -33.57 -21.43 -29.15
C GLU A 690 -33.35 -22.77 -29.87
N ASP A 691 -32.57 -23.69 -29.29
CA ASP A 691 -32.29 -25.00 -29.85
C ASP A 691 -33.56 -25.83 -30.06
N ASN A 692 -34.49 -25.80 -29.10
CA ASN A 692 -35.77 -26.51 -29.21
C ASN A 692 -36.64 -25.94 -30.33
N LEU A 693 -36.68 -24.60 -30.48
CA LEU A 693 -37.42 -23.95 -31.55
C LEU A 693 -36.84 -24.28 -32.92
N LEU A 694 -35.52 -24.18 -33.06
CA LEU A 694 -34.81 -24.47 -34.32
C LEU A 694 -34.92 -25.95 -34.70
N ARG A 695 -34.88 -26.89 -33.74
CA ARG A 695 -35.12 -28.32 -34.01
C ARG A 695 -36.53 -28.61 -34.48
N SER A 696 -37.54 -27.88 -33.98
CA SER A 696 -38.94 -28.12 -34.31
C SER A 696 -39.40 -27.46 -35.61
N LYS A 697 -38.92 -26.24 -35.92
CA LYS A 697 -39.39 -25.42 -37.04
C LYS A 697 -38.30 -25.06 -38.06
N GLY A 698 -37.06 -25.50 -37.85
CA GLY A 698 -35.93 -25.22 -38.76
C GLY A 698 -35.59 -23.72 -38.84
N SER A 699 -35.01 -23.30 -39.96
CA SER A 699 -34.60 -21.91 -40.22
C SER A 699 -35.76 -20.91 -40.25
N SER A 700 -37.00 -21.37 -40.43
CA SER A 700 -38.20 -20.50 -40.34
C SER A 700 -38.43 -19.96 -38.93
N ALA A 701 -37.89 -20.62 -37.90
CA ALA A 701 -38.00 -20.20 -36.50
C ALA A 701 -37.07 -19.04 -36.13
N LEU A 702 -36.10 -18.66 -36.99
CA LEU A 702 -35.07 -17.67 -36.67
C LEU A 702 -35.63 -16.28 -36.28
N VAL A 703 -36.80 -15.93 -36.81
CA VAL A 703 -37.50 -14.68 -36.44
C VAL A 703 -38.11 -14.79 -35.05
N GLU A 704 -38.60 -15.98 -34.67
CA GLU A 704 -39.19 -16.27 -33.36
C GLU A 704 -38.09 -16.43 -32.29
N THR A 705 -36.94 -17.05 -32.62
CA THR A 705 -35.78 -17.15 -31.73
C THR A 705 -35.15 -15.80 -31.43
N LYS A 706 -35.22 -14.86 -32.38
CA LYS A 706 -34.80 -13.47 -32.16
C LYS A 706 -35.55 -12.80 -31.00
N LEU A 707 -36.84 -13.10 -30.82
CA LEU A 707 -37.62 -12.59 -29.69
C LEU A 707 -37.06 -13.10 -28.34
N TYR A 708 -36.64 -14.36 -28.30
CA TYR A 708 -36.02 -14.96 -27.12
C TYR A 708 -34.62 -14.39 -26.85
N LEU A 709 -33.84 -14.13 -27.88
CA LEU A 709 -32.55 -13.44 -27.77
C LEU A 709 -32.73 -12.01 -27.22
N ASP A 710 -33.69 -11.26 -27.76
CA ASP A 710 -34.01 -9.90 -27.29
C ASP A 710 -34.48 -9.90 -25.82
N ALA A 711 -35.29 -10.88 -25.42
CA ALA A 711 -35.75 -11.05 -24.04
C ALA A 711 -34.59 -11.42 -23.10
N PHE A 712 -33.69 -12.31 -23.53
CA PHE A 712 -32.49 -12.68 -22.79
C PHE A 712 -31.56 -11.48 -22.58
N LEU A 713 -31.26 -10.72 -23.64
CA LEU A 713 -30.39 -9.54 -23.57
C LEU A 713 -31.01 -8.42 -22.73
N ALA A 714 -32.34 -8.31 -22.70
CA ALA A 714 -33.06 -7.34 -21.88
C ALA A 714 -33.27 -7.78 -20.43
N SER A 715 -32.90 -9.02 -20.07
CA SER A 715 -33.08 -9.56 -18.73
C SER A 715 -32.19 -8.84 -17.70
N GLU A 716 -32.68 -8.72 -16.46
CA GLU A 716 -31.93 -8.14 -15.33
C GLU A 716 -30.57 -8.84 -15.13
N GLN A 717 -30.57 -10.16 -15.33
CA GLN A 717 -29.40 -11.03 -15.18
C GLN A 717 -28.28 -10.66 -16.16
N ILE A 718 -28.60 -10.12 -17.34
CA ILE A 718 -27.62 -9.68 -18.35
C ILE A 718 -27.36 -8.17 -18.27
N ARG A 719 -28.38 -7.36 -18.00
CA ARG A 719 -28.25 -5.90 -17.92
C ARG A 719 -27.35 -5.41 -16.80
N LYS A 720 -27.41 -6.09 -15.64
CA LYS A 720 -26.61 -5.72 -14.47
C LYS A 720 -25.09 -5.87 -14.71
N PRO A 721 -24.58 -7.01 -15.22
CA PRO A 721 -23.16 -7.16 -15.52
C PRO A 721 -22.72 -6.56 -16.86
N PHE A 722 -23.62 -6.44 -17.85
CA PHE A 722 -23.31 -5.92 -19.20
C PHE A 722 -24.27 -4.80 -19.63
N PRO A 723 -24.18 -3.61 -18.99
CA PRO A 723 -25.10 -2.52 -19.29
C PRO A 723 -24.99 -2.04 -20.74
N GLY A 724 -26.13 -2.01 -21.44
CA GLY A 724 -26.23 -1.51 -22.81
C GLY A 724 -25.80 -2.49 -23.91
N LEU A 725 -25.52 -3.76 -23.58
CA LEU A 725 -25.21 -4.80 -24.57
C LEU A 725 -26.39 -5.04 -25.54
N ASP A 726 -27.62 -5.04 -25.02
CA ASP A 726 -28.86 -5.16 -25.79
C ASP A 726 -28.99 -4.05 -26.85
N LEU A 727 -28.71 -2.80 -26.45
CA LEU A 727 -28.76 -1.64 -27.33
C LEU A 727 -27.72 -1.72 -28.45
N ARG A 728 -26.49 -2.16 -28.13
CA ARG A 728 -25.42 -2.32 -29.11
C ARG A 728 -25.76 -3.40 -30.14
N ILE A 729 -26.27 -4.56 -29.70
CA ILE A 729 -26.68 -5.64 -30.60
C ILE A 729 -27.84 -5.19 -31.50
N LYS A 730 -28.85 -4.50 -30.96
CA LYS A 730 -29.97 -3.94 -31.75
C LYS A 730 -29.51 -2.92 -32.79
N GLN A 731 -28.47 -2.14 -32.50
CA GLN A 731 -27.91 -1.20 -33.46
C GLN A 731 -27.28 -1.94 -34.66
N TYR A 732 -26.52 -3.01 -34.41
CA TYR A 732 -25.96 -3.84 -35.48
C TYR A 732 -27.05 -4.54 -36.30
N ASP A 733 -28.07 -5.07 -35.64
CA ASP A 733 -29.20 -5.72 -36.30
C ASP A 733 -29.95 -4.75 -37.22
N ARG A 734 -30.22 -3.53 -36.76
CA ARG A 734 -30.87 -2.49 -37.57
C ARG A 734 -30.01 -2.11 -38.77
N ALA A 735 -28.70 -2.02 -38.60
CA ALA A 735 -27.77 -1.74 -39.70
C ALA A 735 -27.78 -2.89 -40.72
N PHE A 736 -27.78 -4.15 -40.28
CA PHE A 736 -27.87 -5.32 -41.15
C PHE A 736 -29.21 -5.40 -41.89
N GLN A 737 -30.33 -5.15 -41.22
CA GLN A 737 -31.65 -5.11 -41.84
C GLN A 737 -31.78 -4.00 -42.87
N THR A 738 -31.23 -2.82 -42.58
CA THR A 738 -31.21 -1.68 -43.52
C THR A 738 -30.35 -1.99 -44.73
N ALA A 739 -29.16 -2.56 -44.52
CA ALA A 739 -28.28 -2.99 -45.61
C ALA A 739 -28.93 -4.08 -46.49
N GLY A 740 -29.59 -5.06 -45.86
CA GLY A 740 -30.32 -6.12 -46.57
C GLY A 740 -31.51 -5.60 -47.36
N ARG A 741 -32.33 -4.69 -46.79
CA ARG A 741 -33.44 -4.03 -47.52
C ARG A 741 -32.92 -3.22 -48.69
N ASN A 742 -31.87 -2.43 -48.49
CA ASN A 742 -31.29 -1.63 -49.57
C ASN A 742 -30.73 -2.50 -50.70
N ALA A 743 -30.10 -3.63 -50.37
CA ALA A 743 -29.64 -4.60 -51.37
C ALA A 743 -30.82 -5.21 -52.15
N ALA A 744 -31.89 -5.62 -51.47
CA ALA A 744 -33.10 -6.14 -52.12
C ALA A 744 -33.80 -5.09 -53.00
N TYR A 745 -33.84 -3.81 -52.59
CA TYR A 745 -34.36 -2.71 -53.40
C TYR A 745 -33.51 -2.46 -54.65
N MET A 746 -32.19 -2.44 -54.52
CA MET A 746 -31.29 -2.28 -55.66
C MET A 746 -31.41 -3.44 -56.64
N GLU A 747 -31.53 -4.67 -56.13
CA GLU A 747 -31.75 -5.85 -56.95
C GLU A 747 -33.09 -5.82 -57.69
N ALA A 748 -34.18 -5.43 -57.00
CA ALA A 748 -35.47 -5.25 -57.64
C ALA A 748 -35.43 -4.13 -58.70
N ALA A 749 -34.73 -3.02 -58.43
CA ALA A 749 -34.56 -1.92 -59.38
C ALA A 749 -33.74 -2.34 -60.60
N ASP A 750 -32.67 -3.12 -60.42
CA ASP A 750 -31.84 -3.65 -61.51
C ASP A 750 -32.63 -4.65 -62.38
N ILE A 751 -33.41 -5.54 -61.76
CA ILE A 751 -34.31 -6.44 -62.49
C ILE A 751 -35.32 -5.65 -63.33
N VAL A 752 -35.94 -4.61 -62.78
CA VAL A 752 -36.90 -3.75 -63.50
C VAL A 752 -36.21 -2.96 -64.61
N TYR A 753 -34.99 -2.46 -64.37
CA TYR A 753 -34.19 -1.74 -65.35
C TYR A 753 -33.80 -2.64 -66.53
N GLN A 754 -33.27 -3.84 -66.26
CA GLN A 754 -32.96 -4.84 -67.28
C GLN A 754 -34.21 -5.28 -68.05
N LEU A 755 -35.34 -5.42 -67.35
CA LEU A 755 -36.63 -5.74 -68.00
C LEU A 755 -37.05 -4.64 -68.99
N SER A 756 -36.79 -3.37 -68.68
CA SER A 756 -37.12 -2.23 -69.55
C SER A 756 -36.29 -2.17 -70.83
N ALA A 757 -35.09 -2.74 -70.83
CA ALA A 757 -34.18 -2.77 -71.98
C ALA A 757 -34.65 -3.71 -73.10
N TYR A 758 -35.55 -4.66 -72.79
CA TYR A 758 -36.15 -5.54 -73.80
C TYR A 758 -37.34 -4.85 -74.49
N SER A 759 -37.37 -4.89 -75.82
CA SER A 759 -38.31 -4.12 -76.64
C SER A 759 -39.67 -4.80 -76.79
N THR A 760 -39.72 -6.13 -76.73
CA THR A 760 -40.94 -6.91 -77.01
C THR A 760 -41.48 -7.64 -75.76
N LYS A 761 -42.81 -7.81 -75.69
CA LYS A 761 -43.48 -8.55 -74.60
C LYS A 761 -42.94 -9.98 -74.44
N SER A 762 -42.70 -10.66 -75.56
CA SER A 762 -42.15 -12.03 -75.56
C SER A 762 -40.75 -12.14 -74.98
N GLU A 763 -39.88 -11.14 -75.22
CA GLU A 763 -38.51 -11.12 -74.66
C GLU A 763 -38.53 -10.87 -73.15
N ARG A 764 -39.35 -9.91 -72.70
CA ARG A 764 -39.54 -9.62 -71.26
C ARG A 764 -40.07 -10.84 -70.50
N ALA A 765 -41.05 -11.55 -71.06
CA ALA A 765 -41.60 -12.77 -70.45
C ALA A 765 -40.57 -13.90 -70.37
N ARG A 766 -39.73 -14.08 -71.41
CA ARG A 766 -38.64 -15.07 -71.39
C ARG A 766 -37.59 -14.74 -70.32
N PHE A 767 -37.22 -13.48 -70.18
CA PHE A 767 -36.26 -13.01 -69.16
C PHE A 767 -36.81 -13.21 -67.74
N LEU A 768 -38.06 -12.86 -67.46
CA LEU A 768 -38.64 -13.12 -66.14
C LEU A 768 -38.76 -14.62 -65.84
N ASN A 769 -39.11 -15.45 -66.83
CA ASN A 769 -39.19 -16.90 -66.65
C ASN A 769 -37.82 -17.55 -66.39
N SER A 770 -36.76 -17.07 -67.04
CA SER A 770 -35.41 -17.54 -66.76
C SER A 770 -34.97 -17.16 -65.34
N LEU A 771 -35.30 -15.94 -64.88
CA LEU A 771 -35.05 -15.51 -63.50
C LEU A 771 -35.87 -16.29 -62.46
N ILE A 772 -37.16 -16.54 -62.71
CA ILE A 772 -38.02 -17.36 -61.83
C ILE A 772 -37.45 -18.77 -61.68
N THR A 773 -36.97 -19.36 -62.79
CA THR A 773 -36.39 -20.70 -62.77
C THR A 773 -35.03 -20.72 -62.06
N ALA A 774 -34.19 -19.71 -62.33
CA ALA A 774 -32.86 -19.59 -61.73
C ALA A 774 -32.91 -19.31 -60.22
N ARG A 775 -33.98 -18.66 -59.73
CA ARG A 775 -34.14 -18.26 -58.32
C ARG A 775 -35.22 -19.04 -57.59
N LYS A 776 -35.55 -20.26 -58.03
CA LYS A 776 -36.65 -21.07 -57.50
C LYS A 776 -36.65 -21.29 -55.97
N GLU A 777 -35.51 -21.10 -55.30
CA GLU A 777 -35.33 -21.27 -53.86
C GLU A 777 -35.52 -19.96 -53.06
N GLU A 778 -35.61 -18.82 -53.74
CA GLU A 778 -35.84 -17.49 -53.15
C GLU A 778 -37.33 -17.12 -53.29
N GLU A 779 -38.19 -17.73 -52.47
CA GLU A 779 -39.66 -17.63 -52.56
C GLU A 779 -40.18 -16.19 -52.75
N THR A 780 -39.70 -15.24 -51.93
CA THR A 780 -40.10 -13.84 -52.01
C THR A 780 -39.67 -13.14 -53.31
N VAL A 781 -38.50 -13.49 -53.85
CA VAL A 781 -38.00 -12.93 -55.12
C VAL A 781 -38.76 -13.56 -56.29
N VAL A 782 -39.06 -14.85 -56.21
CA VAL A 782 -39.88 -15.56 -57.20
C VAL A 782 -41.29 -14.96 -57.26
N ASP A 783 -41.90 -14.66 -56.12
CA ASP A 783 -43.23 -14.03 -56.09
C ASP A 783 -43.20 -12.61 -56.63
N PHE A 784 -42.16 -11.83 -56.34
CA PHE A 784 -41.94 -10.53 -56.98
C PHE A 784 -41.81 -10.67 -58.51
N LEU A 785 -41.02 -11.62 -59.00
CA LEU A 785 -40.81 -11.85 -60.43
C LEU A 785 -42.08 -12.36 -61.12
N LYS A 786 -42.87 -13.23 -60.48
CA LYS A 786 -44.19 -13.68 -60.96
C LYS A 786 -45.16 -12.51 -61.03
N THR A 787 -45.12 -11.60 -60.05
CA THR A 787 -45.93 -10.38 -60.04
C THR A 787 -45.54 -9.47 -61.20
N LEU A 788 -44.25 -9.25 -61.44
CA LEU A 788 -43.76 -8.51 -62.61
C LEU A 788 -44.18 -9.16 -63.92
N ARG A 789 -44.20 -10.50 -64.00
CA ARG A 789 -44.65 -11.23 -65.18
C ARG A 789 -46.15 -11.07 -65.41
N ALA A 790 -46.96 -11.16 -64.36
CA ALA A 790 -48.40 -10.94 -64.44
C ALA A 790 -48.76 -9.51 -64.88
N LEU A 791 -47.90 -8.53 -64.61
CA LEU A 791 -48.05 -7.14 -65.09
C LEU A 791 -47.67 -6.96 -66.57
N LEU A 792 -46.98 -7.94 -67.19
CA LEU A 792 -46.69 -7.92 -68.62
C LEU A 792 -47.83 -8.53 -69.43
N ASP A 793 -48.60 -9.44 -68.84
CA ASP A 793 -49.76 -10.09 -69.45
C ASP A 793 -50.94 -9.12 -69.55
#